data_AF-A0A5S4EU91-F1
#
_entry.id   AF-A0A5S4EU91-F1
#
_cell.length_a   1.000
_cell.length_b   1.000
_cell.length_c   1.000
_cell.angle_alpha   90.00
_cell.angle_beta   90.00
_cell.angle_gamma   90.00
#
_symmetry.space_group_name_H-M   'P 1'
#
loop_
_entity.id
_entity.type
_entity.pdbx_description
1 polymer ?
#
loop_
_entity_poly.entity_id
_entity_poly.type
_entity_poly.pdbx_seq_one_letter_code
_entity_poly.pdbx_strand_id
1 'polypeptide(L)'
;VTPQSGARHATSDTSGPESGDFDTRASAPGAVPAPGSDSGTSGDAGPTTQGTAGAVPLNASGVPYRGNPIQARVKGSGQPALSNSAHPGNASAGPVPPDGLGTTPSPGSSATPPPGFGAPPPAGPDACAPAGPDASPSTESDAYPPAGPDARQGAGMGGRHASPSPSTYPPLSPSATFVEVAPLPFGMTDRPWAQDRQPLALDLAHGGHLLIAGAARSGRSTALRTIAGSIAAHASPGDVHVHAVDCGSGALLPLVAMPHCGAVVTRDQLDRVERLLSRLRGEVGRRQQLLAEAGHASLAEYRQAGHWLPWLVFMLDRWEGFVAAFESYDYGRLIEALLQLLREGAAVGFRAVITSDRSGLLGQVSTIFDDRLLLRLSDPSDYGLAGFPLKGLPSSVPPGRALSIGDHGIVEHHIALLSPDPAGPAQVAALQALARAAAAHTQPLTAGRGGWRWDGAPPLRVDALPMRITAAQALDLDPSFVPPSPLWALVGAGGDALAPLGLDLLAHGPGAVLAGPPRSGRSSALLTAARSLIERGTPVIAVTPRRSPLRDLDGVLAVLDGNATNLPELVADLHNYVVLVDDAELINPDSPLGTALEEVLRSGRDGDHGLLIAGTTGDMAVAYRGFVAETRKARTGLLLSVQNQSDGDLFTIRLPRGTVGGPPGRGFLVTTGNVIPIQTALPDNG
;
A
#
# COMPACT_ATOMS: atom_id res chain seq x y z
N VAL A 1 -22.43 51.90 -10.13
CA VAL A 1 -21.47 52.98 -10.40
C VAL A 1 -20.15 52.34 -10.79
N THR A 2 -19.83 52.33 -12.08
CA THR A 2 -18.48 52.11 -12.64
C THR A 2 -17.66 53.40 -12.44
N PRO A 3 -16.31 53.35 -12.44
CA PRO A 3 -15.50 53.27 -13.67
C PRO A 3 -14.42 52.15 -13.58
N GLN A 4 -13.87 51.56 -14.66
CA GLN A 4 -13.06 52.13 -15.78
C GLN A 4 -11.78 52.86 -15.30
N SER A 5 -10.66 52.93 -16.03
CA SER A 5 -10.03 52.09 -17.07
C SER A 5 -8.72 52.80 -17.45
N GLY A 6 -7.61 52.10 -17.73
CA GLY A 6 -6.39 52.78 -18.20
C GLY A 6 -5.37 51.80 -18.79
N ALA A 7 -4.96 52.02 -20.03
CA ALA A 7 -4.07 51.13 -20.78
C ALA A 7 -3.06 51.94 -21.62
N ARG A 8 -2.04 51.23 -22.14
CA ARG A 8 -0.97 51.71 -23.06
C ARG A 8 0.13 52.53 -22.33
N HIS A 9 1.40 52.54 -22.75
CA HIS A 9 2.01 52.21 -24.06
C HIS A 9 3.28 51.34 -23.94
N ALA A 10 3.74 50.81 -25.09
CA ALA A 10 5.01 50.09 -25.25
C ALA A 10 6.03 50.93 -26.06
N THR A 11 7.32 50.63 -25.93
CA THR A 11 8.36 50.70 -27.00
C THR A 11 9.61 49.90 -26.62
N SER A 12 10.38 49.49 -27.63
CA SER A 12 11.72 48.86 -27.60
C SER A 12 12.82 49.89 -27.22
N ASP A 13 14.15 49.62 -27.15
CA ASP A 13 15.02 48.72 -27.92
C ASP A 13 16.41 48.49 -27.26
N THR A 14 17.22 47.56 -27.82
CA THR A 14 18.72 47.37 -27.84
C THR A 14 19.65 48.23 -26.94
N SER A 15 20.86 47.84 -26.47
CA SER A 15 21.88 46.79 -26.79
C SER A 15 22.97 46.78 -25.68
N GLY A 16 23.70 45.69 -25.37
CA GLY A 16 25.01 45.35 -25.98
C GLY A 16 26.08 44.94 -24.91
N PRO A 17 27.21 44.27 -25.26
CA PRO A 17 27.99 43.44 -24.30
C PRO A 17 29.54 43.67 -24.22
N GLU A 18 30.20 43.06 -23.21
CA GLU A 18 31.68 42.87 -23.06
C GLU A 18 31.92 41.47 -22.40
N SER A 19 32.67 40.48 -22.94
CA SER A 19 34.12 40.29 -23.23
C SER A 19 35.02 40.16 -21.97
N GLY A 20 35.98 39.23 -21.80
CA GLY A 20 36.52 38.05 -22.54
C GLY A 20 37.14 37.06 -21.50
N ASP A 21 38.05 36.09 -21.75
CA ASP A 21 38.80 35.59 -22.93
C ASP A 21 39.42 34.18 -22.62
N PHE A 22 39.67 33.35 -23.67
CA PHE A 22 40.81 32.43 -23.98
C PHE A 22 41.68 31.76 -22.85
N ASP A 23 42.24 30.51 -22.93
CA ASP A 23 42.23 29.44 -23.95
C ASP A 23 42.78 28.04 -23.46
N THR A 24 42.47 26.98 -24.22
CA THR A 24 43.14 25.66 -24.50
C THR A 24 43.95 24.73 -23.52
N ARG A 25 43.68 23.40 -23.68
CA ARG A 25 44.60 22.20 -23.78
C ARG A 25 45.06 21.32 -22.57
N ALA A 26 44.39 20.16 -22.44
CA ALA A 26 44.85 18.74 -22.55
C ALA A 26 46.12 18.10 -21.88
N SER A 27 45.91 16.86 -21.35
CA SER A 27 46.79 15.64 -21.37
C SER A 27 47.61 15.12 -20.14
N ALA A 28 47.12 14.00 -19.55
CA ALA A 28 47.78 12.68 -19.25
C ALA A 28 48.94 12.48 -18.19
N PRO A 29 49.17 11.23 -17.66
CA PRO A 29 49.82 10.99 -16.34
C PRO A 29 50.97 9.91 -16.22
N GLY A 30 51.55 9.73 -15.01
CA GLY A 30 52.44 8.60 -14.55
C GLY A 30 53.25 8.92 -13.26
N ALA A 31 54.01 8.03 -12.56
CA ALA A 31 54.04 6.53 -12.43
C ALA A 31 54.97 6.02 -11.25
N VAL A 32 54.68 4.81 -10.71
CA VAL A 32 55.55 3.66 -10.21
C VAL A 32 57.07 3.92 -9.93
N PRO A 33 57.76 3.45 -8.83
CA PRO A 33 58.07 2.00 -8.52
C PRO A 33 58.32 1.53 -7.03
N ALA A 34 58.72 0.25 -6.87
CA ALA A 34 58.98 -0.54 -5.62
C ALA A 34 60.52 -0.77 -5.39
N PRO A 35 61.09 -1.88 -4.84
CA PRO A 35 60.68 -2.93 -3.85
C PRO A 35 61.78 -3.28 -2.76
N GLY A 36 61.58 -4.31 -1.91
CA GLY A 36 62.70 -5.12 -1.34
C GLY A 36 62.58 -5.81 0.05
N SER A 37 62.62 -7.16 0.07
CA SER A 37 63.44 -8.08 0.95
C SER A 37 63.40 -8.03 2.51
N ASP A 38 63.55 -9.11 3.31
CA ASP A 38 63.48 -10.59 3.16
C ASP A 38 63.57 -11.29 4.56
N SER A 39 63.26 -12.61 4.68
CA SER A 39 63.48 -13.53 5.84
C SER A 39 62.77 -13.25 7.21
N GLY A 40 62.45 -14.21 8.10
CA GLY A 40 62.46 -15.70 8.08
C GLY A 40 62.30 -16.34 9.49
N THR A 41 61.78 -17.60 9.59
CA THR A 41 61.81 -18.55 10.76
C THR A 41 61.05 -18.19 12.09
N SER A 42 60.56 -19.11 12.95
CA SER A 42 60.17 -20.56 12.90
C SER A 42 59.59 -21.08 14.25
N GLY A 43 58.57 -21.97 14.22
CA GLY A 43 58.26 -22.99 15.27
C GLY A 43 57.43 -22.57 16.52
N ASP A 44 56.78 -23.47 17.29
CA ASP A 44 56.56 -24.93 17.14
C ASP A 44 55.40 -25.46 18.08
N ALA A 45 54.85 -26.64 17.76
CA ALA A 45 54.11 -27.67 18.55
C ALA A 45 52.97 -27.40 19.59
N GLY A 46 51.99 -28.33 19.63
CA GLY A 46 50.92 -28.48 20.65
C GLY A 46 51.30 -29.43 21.82
N PRO A 47 50.42 -30.32 22.40
CA PRO A 47 49.20 -30.92 21.81
C PRO A 47 47.99 -31.18 22.78
N THR A 48 47.07 -32.04 22.31
CA THR A 48 45.73 -32.51 22.77
C THR A 48 45.62 -33.42 24.03
N THR A 49 44.41 -33.57 24.63
CA THR A 49 43.57 -34.83 24.64
C THR A 49 42.17 -34.78 25.31
N GLN A 50 41.35 -35.79 24.96
CA GLN A 50 39.97 -36.25 25.30
C GLN A 50 39.56 -36.32 26.80
N GLY A 51 38.29 -36.57 27.25
CA GLY A 51 36.98 -36.82 26.59
C GLY A 51 35.83 -37.31 27.55
N THR A 52 34.70 -37.76 26.98
CA THR A 52 33.56 -38.58 27.51
C THR A 52 32.50 -38.09 28.54
N ALA A 53 31.24 -37.98 28.04
CA ALA A 53 29.91 -38.44 28.52
C ALA A 53 29.42 -38.41 30.00
N GLY A 54 28.18 -37.94 30.21
CA GLY A 54 27.36 -38.08 31.45
C GLY A 54 25.95 -37.46 31.31
N ALA A 55 24.94 -37.91 32.08
CA ALA A 55 23.51 -37.68 31.81
C ALA A 55 22.76 -36.66 32.73
N VAL A 56 21.55 -36.31 32.28
CA VAL A 56 20.49 -35.39 32.81
C VAL A 56 20.04 -35.69 34.26
N PRO A 57 19.80 -34.68 35.15
CA PRO A 57 18.43 -34.20 35.41
C PRO A 57 18.23 -32.69 35.77
N LEU A 58 16.97 -32.33 36.00
CA LEU A 58 16.35 -30.99 36.06
C LEU A 58 16.50 -30.21 37.39
N ASN A 59 16.25 -28.90 37.26
CA ASN A 59 15.62 -27.96 38.21
C ASN A 59 16.43 -27.21 39.30
N ALA A 60 15.83 -26.05 39.65
CA ALA A 60 16.10 -25.14 40.77
C ALA A 60 17.33 -24.23 40.68
N SER A 61 17.17 -23.08 40.00
CA SER A 61 18.05 -21.93 40.15
C SER A 61 17.86 -21.24 41.51
N GLY A 62 18.82 -21.43 42.42
CA GLY A 62 18.91 -20.69 43.69
C GLY A 62 20.36 -20.41 44.06
N VAL A 63 20.82 -19.17 43.85
CA VAL A 63 22.16 -18.72 44.26
C VAL A 63 22.06 -17.36 44.95
N PRO A 64 22.54 -17.20 46.20
CA PRO A 64 22.38 -15.98 46.97
C PRO A 64 23.52 -14.96 46.80
N TYR A 65 23.23 -13.74 47.21
CA TYR A 65 24.07 -12.54 47.20
C TYR A 65 25.19 -12.56 48.26
N ARG A 66 26.38 -12.02 47.94
CA ARG A 66 27.43 -11.63 48.92
C ARG A 66 28.23 -10.40 48.46
N GLY A 67 28.23 -9.32 49.26
CA GLY A 67 29.35 -8.37 49.34
C GLY A 67 30.52 -8.99 50.13
N ASN A 68 31.72 -8.40 50.30
CA ASN A 68 32.18 -7.01 50.51
C ASN A 68 33.75 -7.04 50.45
N PRO A 69 34.57 -6.03 50.83
CA PRO A 69 34.53 -4.57 50.62
C PRO A 69 35.88 -3.95 50.09
N ILE A 70 35.78 -2.67 49.69
CA ILE A 70 36.76 -1.55 49.63
C ILE A 70 38.23 -1.75 50.08
N GLN A 71 39.19 -1.33 49.23
CA GLN A 71 40.34 -0.45 49.59
C GLN A 71 40.89 0.33 48.36
N ALA A 72 41.79 1.30 48.56
CA ALA A 72 41.95 2.45 47.64
C ALA A 72 43.38 2.86 47.25
N ARG A 73 43.47 3.71 46.19
CA ARG A 73 44.30 4.93 46.02
C ARG A 73 45.48 4.93 45.00
N VAL A 74 45.52 6.03 44.21
CA VAL A 74 46.66 6.72 43.53
C VAL A 74 47.07 6.37 42.07
N LYS A 75 46.81 7.36 41.18
CA LYS A 75 47.52 7.86 39.98
C LYS A 75 48.43 6.95 39.13
N GLY A 76 48.17 6.94 37.82
CA GLY A 76 49.14 6.69 36.74
C GLY A 76 48.63 7.24 35.40
N SER A 77 49.47 7.97 34.65
CA SER A 77 49.13 8.67 33.41
C SER A 77 49.44 7.85 32.15
N GLY A 78 48.60 7.90 31.10
CA GLY A 78 48.95 7.35 29.78
C GLY A 78 47.78 7.30 28.76
N GLN A 79 47.83 8.19 27.77
CA GLN A 79 47.16 8.07 26.46
C GLN A 79 48.16 7.43 25.45
N PRO A 80 47.82 7.12 24.17
CA PRO A 80 46.54 7.14 23.44
C PRO A 80 46.31 5.90 22.52
N ALA A 81 45.39 6.06 21.55
CA ALA A 81 45.22 5.35 20.26
C ALA A 81 44.58 3.94 20.28
N LEU A 82 43.49 3.64 19.54
CA LEU A 82 43.05 3.91 18.16
C LEU A 82 43.71 3.05 17.08
N SER A 83 42.98 2.02 16.63
CA SER A 83 42.66 1.66 15.23
C SER A 83 41.99 0.25 15.24
N ASN A 84 40.93 -0.07 14.50
CA ASN A 84 40.75 -0.10 13.02
C ASN A 84 41.86 -0.92 12.33
N SER A 85 41.61 -1.86 11.42
CA SER A 85 40.35 -2.25 10.77
C SER A 85 40.51 -3.56 9.97
N ALA A 86 39.42 -4.32 9.88
CA ALA A 86 38.89 -5.01 8.68
C ALA A 86 39.80 -5.83 7.72
N HIS A 87 39.31 -7.05 7.42
CA HIS A 87 39.18 -7.66 6.07
C HIS A 87 40.46 -8.21 5.38
N PRO A 88 40.33 -8.95 4.25
CA PRO A 88 39.38 -10.03 3.94
C PRO A 88 40.09 -11.27 3.32
N GLY A 89 39.35 -12.35 2.99
CA GLY A 89 39.92 -13.50 2.25
C GLY A 89 38.88 -14.40 1.59
N ASN A 90 38.81 -14.38 0.25
CA ASN A 90 37.99 -15.27 -0.57
C ASN A 90 38.54 -16.71 -0.62
N ALA A 91 37.65 -17.70 -0.74
CA ALA A 91 37.91 -18.96 -1.44
C ALA A 91 36.61 -19.57 -1.99
N SER A 92 36.70 -20.32 -3.09
CA SER A 92 35.57 -20.68 -3.97
C SER A 92 35.20 -22.17 -3.98
N ALA A 93 33.90 -22.43 -4.09
CA ALA A 93 33.20 -23.53 -4.80
C ALA A 93 33.76 -24.99 -4.79
N GLY A 94 32.91 -25.93 -4.38
CA GLY A 94 33.03 -27.38 -4.65
C GLY A 94 31.74 -28.13 -4.26
N PRO A 95 31.13 -29.00 -5.11
CA PRO A 95 29.78 -29.55 -4.91
C PRO A 95 29.73 -31.00 -4.38
N VAL A 96 28.61 -31.37 -3.73
CA VAL A 96 28.24 -32.75 -3.34
C VAL A 96 26.68 -32.88 -3.28
N PRO A 97 26.06 -34.08 -3.24
CA PRO A 97 25.07 -34.49 -4.25
C PRO A 97 23.63 -34.68 -3.71
N PRO A 98 22.63 -35.00 -4.56
CA PRO A 98 21.28 -35.31 -4.13
C PRO A 98 21.06 -36.81 -3.87
N ASP A 99 20.34 -37.16 -2.81
CA ASP A 99 19.56 -38.41 -2.70
C ASP A 99 18.65 -38.41 -1.45
N GLY A 100 17.54 -39.15 -1.48
CA GLY A 100 16.77 -39.51 -0.27
C GLY A 100 15.25 -39.27 -0.32
N LEU A 101 14.49 -40.30 -0.75
CA LEU A 101 13.03 -40.36 -0.69
C LEU A 101 12.51 -40.82 0.71
N GLY A 102 11.27 -40.42 1.04
CA GLY A 102 10.50 -40.89 2.20
C GLY A 102 10.47 -39.89 3.37
N THR A 103 9.37 -39.68 4.10
CA THR A 103 8.05 -40.36 4.13
C THR A 103 6.95 -39.39 4.56
N THR A 104 5.71 -39.63 4.13
CA THR A 104 4.52 -38.91 4.60
C THR A 104 4.09 -39.34 6.02
N PRO A 105 3.47 -38.43 6.79
CA PRO A 105 2.46 -38.79 7.78
C PRO A 105 1.10 -38.11 7.51
N SER A 106 0.03 -38.89 7.67
CA SER A 106 -1.37 -38.45 7.61
C SER A 106 -1.82 -37.74 8.90
N PRO A 107 -2.95 -36.99 8.90
CA PRO A 107 -3.20 -35.95 9.89
C PRO A 107 -3.81 -36.47 11.21
N GLY A 108 -3.45 -35.83 12.33
CA GLY A 108 -4.01 -36.18 13.63
C GLY A 108 -3.54 -35.31 14.80
N SER A 109 -4.11 -34.11 14.95
CA SER A 109 -4.70 -33.62 16.21
C SER A 109 -5.11 -32.15 16.10
N SER A 110 -6.25 -31.82 16.70
CA SER A 110 -6.74 -30.45 16.83
C SER A 110 -5.94 -29.69 17.90
N ALA A 111 -5.13 -28.72 17.48
CA ALA A 111 -4.39 -27.86 18.39
C ALA A 111 -5.26 -26.69 18.89
N THR A 112 -5.64 -26.75 20.17
CA THR A 112 -6.29 -25.65 20.90
C THR A 112 -5.34 -24.44 21.00
N PRO A 113 -5.80 -23.18 20.85
CA PRO A 113 -4.93 -22.01 21.02
C PRO A 113 -4.43 -21.87 22.47
N PRO A 114 -3.23 -21.30 22.69
CA PRO A 114 -2.68 -21.11 24.03
C PRO A 114 -3.44 -20.01 24.81
N PRO A 115 -3.57 -20.12 26.14
CA PRO A 115 -4.24 -19.12 26.97
C PRO A 115 -3.33 -17.89 27.15
N GLY A 116 -3.71 -16.76 26.57
CA GLY A 116 -2.95 -15.49 26.62
C GLY A 116 -3.73 -14.25 27.02
N PHE A 117 -5.07 -14.30 26.97
CA PHE A 117 -5.94 -13.17 27.32
C PHE A 117 -7.11 -13.69 28.16
N GLY A 118 -7.13 -13.31 29.45
CA GLY A 118 -8.27 -13.56 30.32
C GLY A 118 -9.34 -12.50 30.10
N ALA A 119 -10.59 -12.93 29.88
CA ALA A 119 -11.74 -12.03 29.96
C ALA A 119 -11.88 -11.45 31.38
N PRO A 120 -12.39 -10.21 31.53
CA PRO A 120 -12.66 -9.63 32.84
C PRO A 120 -13.76 -10.45 33.57
N PRO A 121 -13.69 -10.57 34.91
CA PRO A 121 -14.72 -11.27 35.67
C PRO A 121 -16.05 -10.49 35.64
N PRO A 122 -17.20 -11.18 35.65
CA PRO A 122 -18.50 -10.52 35.73
C PRO A 122 -18.69 -9.82 37.08
N ALA A 123 -19.35 -8.66 37.07
CA ALA A 123 -19.70 -7.93 38.29
C ALA A 123 -20.66 -8.75 39.17
N GLY A 124 -20.34 -8.86 40.46
CA GLY A 124 -21.20 -9.49 41.46
C GLY A 124 -22.38 -8.58 41.86
N PRO A 125 -23.59 -9.13 42.11
CA PRO A 125 -24.73 -8.35 42.56
C PRO A 125 -24.92 -8.40 44.08
N ASP A 126 -25.09 -7.22 44.69
CA ASP A 126 -25.69 -6.98 46.01
C ASP A 126 -26.31 -5.57 45.96
N ALA A 127 -27.49 -5.25 46.51
CA ALA A 127 -28.39 -6.03 47.35
C ALA A 127 -29.86 -5.54 47.32
N CYS A 128 -30.75 -6.27 48.01
CA CYS A 128 -32.03 -5.86 48.63
C CYS A 128 -33.31 -5.64 47.78
N ALA A 129 -34.25 -6.60 47.84
CA ALA A 129 -35.62 -6.45 48.42
C ALA A 129 -36.36 -7.83 48.49
N PRO A 130 -37.35 -8.05 49.39
CA PRO A 130 -37.80 -9.41 49.78
C PRO A 130 -39.06 -9.95 49.07
N ALA A 131 -39.25 -11.29 49.15
CA ALA A 131 -40.46 -12.05 48.77
C ALA A 131 -41.63 -11.81 49.75
N GLY A 132 -42.90 -12.14 49.49
CA GLY A 132 -43.66 -12.83 48.42
C GLY A 132 -45.15 -12.89 48.89
N PRO A 133 -46.00 -13.88 48.56
CA PRO A 133 -46.15 -14.74 47.38
C PRO A 133 -47.58 -14.65 46.74
N ASP A 134 -47.86 -15.34 45.61
CA ASP A 134 -48.97 -16.32 45.48
C ASP A 134 -49.27 -16.84 44.06
N ALA A 135 -49.79 -18.08 44.02
CA ALA A 135 -50.63 -18.75 43.01
C ALA A 135 -50.20 -18.86 41.51
N SER A 136 -50.06 -20.12 41.07
CA SER A 136 -50.13 -20.59 39.66
C SER A 136 -51.56 -21.13 39.36
N PRO A 137 -51.84 -21.82 38.22
CA PRO A 137 -51.45 -21.63 36.81
C PRO A 137 -52.70 -21.63 35.87
N SER A 138 -52.53 -21.61 34.53
CA SER A 138 -53.15 -22.58 33.56
C SER A 138 -53.13 -22.14 32.08
N THR A 139 -52.80 -23.11 31.19
CA THR A 139 -53.33 -23.40 29.82
C THR A 139 -53.75 -22.29 28.84
N GLU A 140 -53.75 -22.44 27.50
CA GLU A 140 -53.15 -23.28 26.43
C GLU A 140 -53.99 -22.97 25.15
N SER A 141 -53.58 -23.46 23.97
CA SER A 141 -54.37 -23.62 22.72
C SER A 141 -54.76 -22.40 21.83
N ASP A 142 -54.03 -22.28 20.72
CA ASP A 142 -54.45 -22.26 19.30
C ASP A 142 -55.91 -21.97 18.88
N ALA A 143 -56.09 -21.19 17.78
CA ALA A 143 -56.61 -21.68 16.48
C ALA A 143 -56.78 -20.58 15.38
N TYR A 144 -56.98 -21.01 14.12
CA TYR A 144 -56.92 -20.23 12.85
C TYR A 144 -58.27 -19.58 12.38
N PRO A 145 -58.29 -18.76 11.29
CA PRO A 145 -59.40 -17.88 10.87
C PRO A 145 -60.26 -18.45 9.70
N PRO A 146 -61.11 -17.63 9.03
CA PRO A 146 -61.03 -17.59 7.55
C PRO A 146 -61.41 -16.28 6.79
N ALA A 147 -60.67 -16.03 5.69
CA ALA A 147 -61.02 -15.63 4.31
C ALA A 147 -62.19 -14.66 3.89
N GLY A 148 -61.79 -13.53 3.23
CA GLY A 148 -62.25 -13.02 1.90
C GLY A 148 -63.71 -12.55 1.64
N PRO A 149 -64.08 -12.11 0.41
CA PRO A 149 -63.28 -11.52 -0.69
C PRO A 149 -63.94 -10.31 -1.47
N ASP A 150 -63.22 -9.82 -2.50
CA ASP A 150 -63.71 -9.39 -3.84
C ASP A 150 -64.03 -7.92 -4.29
N ALA A 151 -63.48 -7.64 -5.50
CA ALA A 151 -64.04 -6.91 -6.67
C ALA A 151 -64.24 -5.36 -6.83
N ARG A 152 -63.37 -4.80 -7.70
CA ARG A 152 -63.66 -4.02 -8.96
C ARG A 152 -64.04 -2.51 -9.00
N GLN A 153 -63.23 -1.80 -9.81
CA GLN A 153 -63.56 -0.75 -10.82
C GLN A 153 -64.16 0.61 -10.42
N GLY A 154 -63.61 1.69 -10.99
CA GLY A 154 -64.23 3.03 -11.06
C GLY A 154 -63.21 4.17 -11.20
N ALA A 155 -63.41 5.10 -12.14
CA ALA A 155 -62.46 6.17 -12.46
C ALA A 155 -62.95 7.58 -12.05
N GLY A 156 -62.03 8.56 -11.97
CA GLY A 156 -62.35 9.97 -12.25
C GLY A 156 -62.22 10.97 -11.09
N MET A 157 -61.09 11.70 -11.09
CA MET A 157 -60.84 13.06 -10.56
C MET A 157 -61.72 13.68 -9.45
N GLY A 158 -61.07 14.14 -8.37
CA GLY A 158 -61.71 15.07 -7.42
C GLY A 158 -60.97 15.36 -6.10
N GLY A 159 -59.66 15.13 -6.02
CA GLY A 159 -58.92 15.15 -4.75
C GLY A 159 -58.70 16.53 -4.12
N ARG A 160 -59.62 16.98 -3.27
CA ARG A 160 -59.30 17.91 -2.18
C ARG A 160 -58.60 17.10 -1.08
N HIS A 161 -57.28 17.24 -0.92
CA HIS A 161 -56.54 16.55 0.13
C HIS A 161 -56.89 17.10 1.51
N ALA A 162 -57.73 16.37 2.24
CA ALA A 162 -57.81 16.46 3.70
C ALA A 162 -56.61 15.71 4.32
N SER A 163 -56.07 16.24 5.42
CA SER A 163 -54.93 15.66 6.12
C SER A 163 -55.27 14.30 6.75
N PRO A 164 -54.48 13.24 6.53
CA PRO A 164 -54.67 11.97 7.22
C PRO A 164 -54.17 12.05 8.68
N SER A 165 -54.90 11.43 9.60
CA SER A 165 -54.44 11.21 10.98
C SER A 165 -53.19 10.32 11.03
N PRO A 166 -52.35 10.44 12.08
CA PRO A 166 -51.10 9.70 12.16
C PRO A 166 -51.36 8.19 12.29
N SER A 167 -50.91 7.43 11.29
CA SER A 167 -50.87 5.97 11.39
C SER A 167 -49.91 5.56 12.50
N THR A 168 -50.39 4.75 13.44
CA THR A 168 -49.55 4.13 14.47
C THR A 168 -48.56 3.20 13.78
N TYR A 169 -47.28 3.58 13.74
CA TYR A 169 -46.22 2.66 13.34
C TYR A 169 -46.16 1.51 14.35
N PRO A 170 -46.02 0.24 13.93
CA PRO A 170 -45.65 -0.82 14.86
C PRO A 170 -44.31 -0.44 15.51
N PRO A 171 -44.10 -0.77 16.80
CA PRO A 171 -42.83 -0.48 17.44
C PRO A 171 -41.72 -1.17 16.65
N LEU A 172 -40.73 -0.39 16.24
CA LEU A 172 -39.47 -0.90 15.72
C LEU A 172 -38.97 -1.95 16.72
N SER A 173 -38.82 -3.20 16.25
CA SER A 173 -38.09 -4.20 17.02
C SER A 173 -36.73 -3.59 17.39
N PRO A 174 -36.25 -3.74 18.65
CA PRO A 174 -35.09 -3.00 19.12
C PRO A 174 -33.95 -3.16 18.14
N SER A 175 -33.57 -2.04 17.51
CA SER A 175 -32.54 -2.02 16.48
C SER A 175 -31.29 -2.69 17.03
N ALA A 176 -30.59 -3.45 16.18
CA ALA A 176 -29.33 -4.07 16.58
C ALA A 176 -28.45 -3.01 17.24
N THR A 177 -28.13 -3.21 18.52
CA THR A 177 -27.46 -2.20 19.33
C THR A 177 -26.19 -1.76 18.62
N PHE A 178 -26.05 -0.46 18.37
CA PHE A 178 -24.83 0.07 17.79
C PHE A 178 -23.65 -0.25 18.74
N VAL A 179 -22.67 -0.98 18.22
CA VAL A 179 -21.42 -1.31 18.94
C VAL A 179 -20.29 -0.61 18.22
N GLU A 180 -19.72 0.42 18.85
CA GLU A 180 -18.49 1.05 18.39
C GLU A 180 -17.28 0.13 18.62
N VAL A 181 -16.20 0.35 17.86
CA VAL A 181 -14.94 -0.38 18.03
C VAL A 181 -14.41 -0.16 19.46
N ALA A 182 -14.36 -1.24 20.24
CA ALA A 182 -13.80 -1.20 21.59
C ALA A 182 -12.29 -0.86 21.55
N PRO A 183 -11.74 -0.17 22.58
CA PRO A 183 -10.32 0.16 22.64
C PRO A 183 -9.42 -1.08 22.47
N LEU A 184 -8.48 -1.00 21.54
CA LEU A 184 -7.73 -2.15 21.03
C LEU A 184 -6.47 -2.43 21.88
N PRO A 185 -6.41 -3.49 22.70
CA PRO A 185 -5.33 -3.69 23.68
C PRO A 185 -4.01 -4.09 23.01
N PHE A 186 -2.93 -3.39 23.30
CA PHE A 186 -1.58 -3.66 22.78
C PHE A 186 -0.49 -3.71 23.86
N GLY A 187 -0.86 -3.64 25.14
CA GLY A 187 0.05 -3.76 26.27
C GLY A 187 -0.67 -3.73 27.61
N MET A 188 0.09 -3.47 28.67
CA MET A 188 -0.41 -3.26 30.03
C MET A 188 0.08 -1.91 30.58
N THR A 189 -0.79 -1.22 31.29
CA THR A 189 -0.54 -0.01 32.08
C THR A 189 -0.50 -0.39 33.55
N ASP A 190 0.54 0.03 34.27
CA ASP A 190 0.65 -0.13 35.73
C ASP A 190 0.16 1.14 36.43
N ARG A 191 -0.73 1.01 37.43
CA ARG A 191 -1.31 2.14 38.16
C ARG A 191 -1.08 2.00 39.66
N PRO A 192 0.13 2.34 40.16
CA PRO A 192 0.48 2.15 41.57
C PRO A 192 -0.46 2.83 42.56
N TRP A 193 -1.05 3.98 42.18
CA TRP A 193 -2.02 4.72 43.00
C TRP A 193 -3.38 4.01 43.15
N ALA A 194 -3.76 3.17 42.18
CA ALA A 194 -4.98 2.37 42.18
C ALA A 194 -4.72 0.90 42.58
N GLN A 195 -3.45 0.53 42.78
CA GLN A 195 -3.00 -0.83 43.08
C GLN A 195 -3.44 -1.89 42.04
N ASP A 196 -3.61 -1.48 40.78
CA ASP A 196 -4.07 -2.34 39.71
C ASP A 196 -3.26 -2.17 38.40
N ARG A 197 -3.57 -3.04 37.43
CA ARG A 197 -3.01 -2.99 36.08
C ARG A 197 -4.15 -3.05 35.09
N GLN A 198 -4.14 -2.15 34.12
CA GLN A 198 -5.17 -2.02 33.09
C GLN A 198 -4.58 -2.32 31.70
N PRO A 199 -5.37 -2.74 30.71
CA PRO A 199 -4.90 -2.82 29.33
C PRO A 199 -4.39 -1.45 28.85
N LEU A 200 -3.22 -1.41 28.24
CA LEU A 200 -2.83 -0.29 27.38
C LEU A 200 -3.50 -0.53 26.03
N ALA A 201 -4.40 0.37 25.62
CA ALA A 201 -5.24 0.19 24.44
C ALA A 201 -5.26 1.43 23.53
N LEU A 202 -5.47 1.20 22.23
CA LEU A 202 -5.68 2.25 21.24
C LEU A 202 -7.19 2.49 21.13
N ASP A 203 -7.69 3.60 21.69
CA ASP A 203 -9.07 4.05 21.48
C ASP A 203 -9.14 4.82 20.16
N LEU A 204 -9.93 4.31 19.20
CA LEU A 204 -10.13 4.97 17.91
C LEU A 204 -11.22 6.04 17.97
N ALA A 205 -12.23 5.87 18.83
CA ALA A 205 -13.37 6.78 18.92
C ALA A 205 -13.01 8.07 19.65
N HIS A 206 -12.38 7.95 20.83
CA HIS A 206 -12.11 9.08 21.73
C HIS A 206 -10.62 9.42 21.85
N GLY A 207 -9.72 8.53 21.43
CA GLY A 207 -8.26 8.75 21.50
C GLY A 207 -7.73 9.72 20.43
N GLY A 208 -6.53 10.24 20.66
CA GLY A 208 -5.83 11.13 19.73
C GLY A 208 -5.04 10.39 18.66
N HIS A 209 -4.06 11.08 18.09
CA HIS A 209 -2.96 10.42 17.39
C HIS A 209 -1.89 9.98 18.40
N LEU A 210 -1.31 8.80 18.21
CA LEU A 210 -0.34 8.21 19.13
C LEU A 210 1.10 8.33 18.61
N LEU A 211 1.96 9.00 19.37
CA LEU A 211 3.41 9.06 19.12
C LEU A 211 4.17 8.09 20.02
N ILE A 212 4.95 7.19 19.42
CA ILE A 212 5.80 6.22 20.12
C ILE A 212 7.27 6.58 19.89
N ALA A 213 7.83 7.43 20.75
CA ALA A 213 9.21 7.90 20.63
C ALA A 213 10.19 7.02 21.41
N GLY A 214 11.38 6.75 20.84
CA GLY A 214 12.36 5.85 21.44
C GLY A 214 13.67 5.75 20.66
N ALA A 215 14.74 5.33 21.33
CA ALA A 215 16.01 5.03 20.69
C ALA A 215 15.94 3.77 19.80
N ALA A 216 16.99 3.52 19.01
CA ALA A 216 17.15 2.26 18.30
C ALA A 216 17.06 1.05 19.25
N ARG A 217 16.36 -0.02 18.82
CA ARG A 217 16.09 -1.25 19.60
C ARG A 217 15.33 -1.04 20.92
N SER A 218 14.57 0.06 21.07
CA SER A 218 13.71 0.31 22.24
C SER A 218 12.35 -0.41 22.19
N GLY A 219 11.89 -0.84 21.01
CA GLY A 219 10.59 -1.52 20.81
C GLY A 219 9.64 -0.86 19.82
N ARG A 220 9.98 0.31 19.23
CA ARG A 220 9.17 1.08 18.28
C ARG A 220 8.39 0.25 17.25
N SER A 221 9.09 -0.44 16.35
CA SER A 221 8.46 -1.24 15.29
C SER A 221 7.72 -2.48 15.83
N THR A 222 8.09 -2.97 17.02
CA THR A 222 7.34 -4.02 17.72
C THR A 222 5.99 -3.49 18.18
N ALA A 223 5.93 -2.26 18.72
CA ALA A 223 4.69 -1.64 19.16
C ALA A 223 3.66 -1.51 18.02
N LEU A 224 4.11 -1.02 16.85
CA LEU A 224 3.26 -0.95 15.65
C LEU A 224 2.74 -2.33 15.23
N ARG A 225 3.60 -3.36 15.25
CA ARG A 225 3.19 -4.73 14.93
C ARG A 225 2.19 -5.29 15.96
N THR A 226 2.39 -5.02 17.25
CA THR A 226 1.46 -5.45 18.31
C THR A 226 0.11 -4.76 18.17
N ILE A 227 0.08 -3.46 17.85
CA ILE A 227 -1.16 -2.72 17.55
C ILE A 227 -1.85 -3.32 16.32
N ALA A 228 -1.11 -3.60 15.24
CA ALA A 228 -1.68 -4.23 14.04
C ALA A 228 -2.24 -5.63 14.31
N GLY A 229 -1.56 -6.45 15.12
CA GLY A 229 -2.08 -7.74 15.56
C GLY A 229 -3.30 -7.61 16.48
N SER A 230 -3.38 -6.55 17.29
CA SER A 230 -4.57 -6.26 18.10
C SER A 230 -5.77 -5.86 17.23
N ILE A 231 -5.57 -5.04 16.20
CA ILE A 231 -6.58 -4.75 15.16
C ILE A 231 -7.05 -6.06 14.52
N ALA A 232 -6.11 -6.92 14.11
CA ALA A 232 -6.43 -8.22 13.51
C ALA A 232 -7.21 -9.16 14.45
N ALA A 233 -7.00 -9.07 15.76
CA ALA A 233 -7.63 -9.93 16.75
C ALA A 233 -9.00 -9.42 17.24
N HIS A 234 -9.23 -8.11 17.26
CA HIS A 234 -10.36 -7.49 17.98
C HIS A 234 -11.28 -6.61 17.13
N ALA A 235 -10.91 -6.25 15.89
CA ALA A 235 -11.73 -5.42 15.01
C ALA A 235 -12.12 -6.17 13.72
N SER A 236 -13.30 -5.87 13.18
CA SER A 236 -13.65 -6.29 11.82
C SER A 236 -12.80 -5.52 10.80
N PRO A 237 -12.41 -6.11 9.65
CA PRO A 237 -11.91 -5.36 8.50
C PRO A 237 -12.91 -4.32 8.00
N GLY A 238 -14.20 -4.50 8.27
CA GLY A 238 -15.23 -3.51 7.98
C GLY A 238 -15.32 -2.34 8.96
N ASP A 239 -14.62 -2.43 10.09
CA ASP A 239 -14.54 -1.40 11.14
C ASP A 239 -13.25 -0.59 11.06
N VAL A 240 -12.14 -1.23 10.68
CA VAL A 240 -10.80 -0.63 10.73
C VAL A 240 -10.01 -1.00 9.48
N HIS A 241 -9.59 0.02 8.74
CA HIS A 241 -8.63 -0.09 7.63
C HIS A 241 -7.25 0.35 8.10
N VAL A 242 -6.19 -0.35 7.66
CA VAL A 242 -4.79 -0.06 8.04
C VAL A 242 -3.97 0.30 6.81
N HIS A 243 -3.22 1.38 6.92
CA HIS A 243 -2.27 1.86 5.90
C HIS A 243 -0.93 2.16 6.56
N ALA A 244 0.18 1.80 5.94
CA ALA A 244 1.49 1.93 6.58
C ALA A 244 2.59 2.43 5.64
N VAL A 245 3.46 3.28 6.20
CA VAL A 245 4.75 3.67 5.60
C VAL A 245 5.89 3.14 6.48
N ASP A 246 6.79 2.36 5.90
CA ASP A 246 7.97 1.80 6.58
C ASP A 246 9.24 2.52 6.14
N CYS A 247 9.80 3.33 7.04
CA CYS A 247 11.12 3.96 6.89
C CYS A 247 12.20 3.25 7.74
N GLY A 248 11.89 2.04 8.21
CA GLY A 248 12.73 1.17 9.02
C GLY A 248 13.40 0.08 8.19
N SER A 249 13.23 -1.17 8.64
CA SER A 249 13.86 -2.37 8.06
C SER A 249 12.82 -3.35 7.53
N GLY A 250 11.67 -2.86 7.03
CA GLY A 250 10.58 -3.71 6.56
C GLY A 250 9.82 -4.41 7.70
N ALA A 251 9.82 -3.82 8.90
CA ALA A 251 9.18 -4.37 10.08
C ALA A 251 7.65 -4.42 9.96
N LEU A 252 7.05 -3.54 9.14
CA LEU A 252 5.63 -3.46 8.86
C LEU A 252 5.19 -4.23 7.60
N LEU A 253 6.12 -4.65 6.73
CA LEU A 253 5.78 -5.40 5.50
C LEU A 253 4.82 -6.59 5.73
N PRO A 254 4.91 -7.36 6.82
CA PRO A 254 3.99 -8.47 7.08
C PRO A 254 2.52 -8.08 7.30
N LEU A 255 2.19 -6.79 7.51
CA LEU A 255 0.81 -6.33 7.65
C LEU A 255 -0.03 -6.57 6.38
N VAL A 256 0.60 -6.67 5.19
CA VAL A 256 -0.12 -6.94 3.92
C VAL A 256 -0.91 -8.24 3.90
N ALA A 257 -0.65 -9.16 4.84
CA ALA A 257 -1.44 -10.38 5.00
C ALA A 257 -2.79 -10.15 5.70
N MET A 258 -2.97 -9.03 6.40
CA MET A 258 -4.20 -8.71 7.13
C MET A 258 -5.32 -8.26 6.17
N PRO A 259 -6.56 -8.74 6.32
CA PRO A 259 -7.70 -8.25 5.53
C PRO A 259 -8.02 -6.78 5.79
N HIS A 260 -7.61 -6.22 6.94
CA HIS A 260 -7.69 -4.79 7.25
C HIS A 260 -6.71 -3.92 6.45
N CYS A 261 -5.61 -4.51 5.95
CA CYS A 261 -4.50 -3.74 5.40
C CYS A 261 -4.74 -3.37 3.93
N GLY A 262 -4.84 -2.06 3.65
CA GLY A 262 -4.95 -1.52 2.30
C GLY A 262 -3.59 -1.37 1.60
N ALA A 263 -2.57 -0.89 2.31
CA ALA A 263 -1.23 -0.75 1.73
C ALA A 263 -0.14 -0.73 2.81
N VAL A 264 0.99 -1.40 2.52
CA VAL A 264 2.28 -1.09 3.13
C VAL A 264 3.24 -0.64 2.03
N VAL A 265 3.84 0.53 2.21
CA VAL A 265 4.80 1.14 1.28
C VAL A 265 6.11 1.44 2.00
N THR A 266 7.24 1.23 1.34
CA THR A 266 8.57 1.54 1.90
C THR A 266 9.07 2.88 1.37
N ARG A 267 9.99 3.52 2.11
CA ARG A 267 10.54 4.85 1.74
C ARG A 267 11.22 4.92 0.35
N ASP A 268 11.70 3.79 -0.19
CA ASP A 268 12.27 3.68 -1.53
C ASP A 268 11.22 3.65 -2.64
N GLN A 269 9.95 3.40 -2.31
CA GLN A 269 8.83 3.30 -3.25
C GLN A 269 8.11 4.64 -3.39
N LEU A 270 8.86 5.66 -3.79
CA LEU A 270 8.42 7.07 -3.86
C LEU A 270 7.04 7.27 -4.51
N ASP A 271 6.79 6.67 -5.69
CA ASP A 271 5.48 6.70 -6.37
C ASP A 271 4.34 6.14 -5.50
N ARG A 272 4.56 5.01 -4.81
CA ARG A 272 3.56 4.41 -3.92
C ARG A 272 3.34 5.25 -2.66
N VAL A 273 4.38 5.89 -2.11
CA VAL A 273 4.25 6.83 -0.98
C VAL A 273 3.41 8.04 -1.38
N GLU A 274 3.71 8.66 -2.52
CA GLU A 274 2.95 9.80 -3.04
C GLU A 274 1.50 9.44 -3.35
N ARG A 275 1.25 8.30 -4.02
CA ARG A 275 -0.09 7.79 -4.29
C ARG A 275 -0.86 7.49 -3.01
N LEU A 276 -0.24 6.86 -2.01
CA LEU A 276 -0.89 6.57 -0.73
C LEU A 276 -1.30 7.84 0.01
N LEU A 277 -0.41 8.82 0.15
CA LEU A 277 -0.75 10.09 0.81
C LEU A 277 -1.80 10.88 0.01
N SER A 278 -1.74 10.87 -1.33
CA SER A 278 -2.74 11.49 -2.20
C SER A 278 -4.12 10.84 -2.02
N ARG A 279 -4.20 9.51 -2.04
CA ARG A 279 -5.43 8.73 -1.85
C ARG A 279 -6.03 8.92 -0.46
N LEU A 280 -5.21 8.90 0.60
CA LEU A 280 -5.67 9.15 1.97
C LEU A 280 -6.20 10.58 2.16
N ARG A 281 -5.55 11.60 1.56
CA ARG A 281 -6.07 12.98 1.56
C ARG A 281 -7.38 13.11 0.80
N GLY A 282 -7.52 12.43 -0.34
CA GLY A 282 -8.78 12.38 -1.09
C GLY A 282 -9.92 11.75 -0.30
N GLU A 283 -9.65 10.64 0.41
CA GLU A 283 -10.64 9.99 1.28
C GLU A 283 -10.99 10.85 2.51
N VAL A 284 -10.02 11.52 3.14
CA VAL A 284 -10.29 12.49 4.22
C VAL A 284 -11.19 13.63 3.73
N GLY A 285 -10.90 14.22 2.56
CA GLY A 285 -11.75 15.26 1.97
C GLY A 285 -13.16 14.77 1.63
N ARG A 286 -13.29 13.53 1.09
CA ARG A 286 -14.59 12.90 0.83
C ARG A 286 -15.40 12.73 2.12
N ARG A 287 -14.76 12.30 3.21
CA ARG A 287 -15.42 12.14 4.52
C ARG A 287 -15.78 13.46 5.17
N GLN A 288 -14.95 14.50 5.03
CA GLN A 288 -15.29 15.85 5.50
C GLN A 288 -16.58 16.34 4.85
N GLN A 289 -16.72 16.17 3.53
CA GLN A 289 -17.95 16.50 2.81
C GLN A 289 -19.15 15.66 3.30
N LEU A 290 -18.99 14.33 3.41
CA LEU A 290 -20.07 13.43 3.86
C LEU A 290 -20.57 13.74 5.27
N LEU A 291 -19.67 14.01 6.22
CA LEU A 291 -20.03 14.35 7.59
C LEU A 291 -20.68 15.73 7.67
N ALA A 292 -20.20 16.70 6.89
CA ALA A 292 -20.80 18.03 6.81
C ALA A 292 -22.21 18.01 6.20
N GLU A 293 -22.44 17.21 5.14
CA GLU A 293 -23.76 17.01 4.52
C GLU A 293 -24.76 16.34 5.48
N ALA A 294 -24.28 15.43 6.33
CA ALA A 294 -25.09 14.75 7.34
C ALA A 294 -25.19 15.52 8.68
N GLY A 295 -24.45 16.62 8.86
CA GLY A 295 -24.50 17.46 10.06
C GLY A 295 -23.76 16.92 11.29
N HIS A 296 -22.78 16.02 11.11
CA HIS A 296 -21.99 15.43 12.19
C HIS A 296 -20.60 16.07 12.30
N ALA A 297 -20.13 16.34 13.52
CA ALA A 297 -18.82 16.94 13.75
C ALA A 297 -17.67 15.92 13.80
N SER A 298 -17.98 14.63 13.99
CA SER A 298 -16.98 13.56 14.07
C SER A 298 -17.47 12.23 13.48
N LEU A 299 -16.54 11.32 13.14
CA LEU A 299 -16.87 9.96 12.72
C LEU A 299 -17.57 9.17 13.85
N ALA A 300 -17.23 9.42 15.11
CA ALA A 300 -17.88 8.79 16.25
C ALA A 300 -19.37 9.17 16.31
N GLU A 301 -19.72 10.45 16.15
CA GLU A 301 -21.12 10.89 16.05
C GLU A 301 -21.83 10.30 14.83
N TYR A 302 -21.16 10.29 13.67
CA TYR A 302 -21.69 9.73 12.43
C TYR A 302 -22.05 8.24 12.59
N ARG A 303 -21.17 7.47 13.26
CA ARG A 303 -21.38 6.05 13.57
C ARG A 303 -22.45 5.84 14.63
N GLN A 304 -22.48 6.63 15.70
CA GLN A 304 -23.52 6.62 16.73
C GLN A 304 -24.92 6.91 16.17
N ALA A 305 -25.03 7.71 15.10
CA ALA A 305 -26.29 7.96 14.38
C ALA A 305 -26.75 6.79 13.48
N GLY A 306 -25.98 5.69 13.43
CA GLY A 306 -26.31 4.50 12.66
C GLY A 306 -25.76 4.48 11.22
N HIS A 307 -24.95 5.46 10.82
CA HIS A 307 -24.24 5.41 9.55
C HIS A 307 -22.94 4.61 9.67
N TRP A 308 -22.46 4.03 8.55
CA TRP A 308 -21.25 3.20 8.57
C TRP A 308 -20.10 3.79 7.77
N LEU A 309 -18.96 3.96 8.43
CA LEU A 309 -17.66 4.19 7.82
C LEU A 309 -16.57 3.56 8.70
N PRO A 310 -15.57 2.87 8.12
CA PRO A 310 -14.46 2.31 8.87
C PRO A 310 -13.47 3.40 9.32
N TRP A 311 -12.87 3.22 10.50
CA TRP A 311 -11.73 4.00 10.97
C TRP A 311 -10.51 3.76 10.07
N LEU A 312 -9.72 4.81 9.79
CA LEU A 312 -8.47 4.72 9.02
C LEU A 312 -7.28 4.81 9.97
N VAL A 313 -6.57 3.71 10.19
CA VAL A 313 -5.36 3.67 11.02
C VAL A 313 -4.12 3.78 10.13
N PHE A 314 -3.44 4.92 10.21
CA PHE A 314 -2.18 5.16 9.50
C PHE A 314 -0.97 4.89 10.40
N MET A 315 -0.07 4.01 9.99
CA MET A 315 1.16 3.70 10.72
C MET A 315 2.40 4.25 10.01
N LEU A 316 3.26 4.96 10.73
CA LEU A 316 4.59 5.34 10.21
C LEU A 316 5.68 4.77 11.11
N ASP A 317 6.48 3.83 10.60
CA ASP A 317 7.69 3.43 11.31
C ASP A 317 8.84 4.38 10.95
N ARG A 318 9.28 5.15 11.95
CA ARG A 318 10.40 6.10 11.94
C ARG A 318 10.15 7.39 11.17
N TRP A 319 9.49 8.34 11.84
CA TRP A 319 9.43 9.75 11.41
C TRP A 319 10.81 10.30 11.00
N GLU A 320 11.88 10.00 11.74
CA GLU A 320 13.23 10.46 11.38
C GLU A 320 13.71 9.91 10.03
N GLY A 321 13.27 8.70 9.67
CA GLY A 321 13.58 8.07 8.39
C GLY A 321 12.70 8.56 7.25
N PHE A 322 11.51 9.07 7.54
CA PHE A 322 10.60 9.70 6.58
C PHE A 322 11.10 11.11 6.21
N VAL A 323 11.43 11.93 7.21
CA VAL A 323 12.00 13.27 7.00
C VAL A 323 13.29 13.19 6.19
N ALA A 324 14.25 12.36 6.62
CA ALA A 324 15.52 12.20 5.90
C ALA A 324 15.38 11.64 4.46
N ALA A 325 14.27 10.94 4.14
CA ALA A 325 14.01 10.47 2.79
C ALA A 325 13.38 11.54 1.89
N PHE A 326 12.59 12.46 2.45
CA PHE A 326 11.71 13.34 1.68
C PHE A 326 11.92 14.85 1.89
N GLU A 327 12.78 15.29 2.82
CA GLU A 327 13.03 16.72 3.07
C GLU A 327 13.69 17.43 1.87
N SER A 328 14.62 16.75 1.21
CA SER A 328 15.29 17.24 0.00
C SER A 328 14.50 16.94 -1.28
N TYR A 329 13.44 16.15 -1.19
CA TYR A 329 12.60 15.80 -2.33
C TYR A 329 11.46 16.79 -2.48
N ASP A 330 11.40 17.47 -3.62
CA ASP A 330 10.26 18.33 -4.00
C ASP A 330 9.90 19.35 -2.90
N TYR A 331 10.93 19.97 -2.33
CA TYR A 331 10.86 20.96 -1.25
C TYR A 331 10.12 20.48 0.01
N GLY A 332 10.14 19.17 0.29
CA GLY A 332 9.50 18.60 1.48
C GLY A 332 7.98 18.40 1.35
N ARG A 333 7.38 18.54 0.15
CA ARG A 333 5.93 18.46 -0.07
C ARG A 333 5.26 17.22 0.54
N LEU A 334 5.93 16.06 0.55
CA LEU A 334 5.39 14.84 1.15
C LEU A 334 5.29 14.92 2.69
N ILE A 335 6.21 15.66 3.34
CA ILE A 335 6.17 15.96 4.78
C ILE A 335 5.02 16.92 5.07
N GLU A 336 4.88 17.98 4.28
CA GLU A 336 3.76 18.93 4.40
C GLU A 336 2.40 18.25 4.20
N ALA A 337 2.28 17.39 3.19
CA ALA A 337 1.07 16.63 2.89
C ALA A 337 0.69 15.66 4.02
N LEU A 338 1.67 15.01 4.67
CA LEU A 338 1.43 14.17 5.83
C LEU A 338 1.04 15.00 7.07
N LEU A 339 1.73 16.12 7.34
CA LEU A 339 1.36 17.02 8.45
C LEU A 339 -0.03 17.64 8.27
N GLN A 340 -0.43 17.94 7.02
CA GLN A 340 -1.79 18.36 6.71
C GLN A 340 -2.79 17.23 6.98
N LEU A 341 -2.54 16.03 6.47
CA LEU A 341 -3.40 14.86 6.66
C LEU A 341 -3.63 14.53 8.14
N LEU A 342 -2.61 14.65 8.99
CA LEU A 342 -2.73 14.48 10.43
C LEU A 342 -3.65 15.56 11.05
N ARG A 343 -3.43 16.84 10.73
CA ARG A 343 -4.24 17.95 11.28
C ARG A 343 -5.71 17.88 10.86
N GLU A 344 -6.00 17.48 9.63
CA GLU A 344 -7.33 17.50 9.03
C GLU A 344 -8.11 16.19 9.20
N GLY A 345 -7.42 15.09 9.49
CA GLY A 345 -7.98 13.74 9.47
C GLY A 345 -8.69 13.29 10.75
N ALA A 346 -8.30 13.82 11.91
CA ALA A 346 -8.72 13.30 13.22
C ALA A 346 -10.26 13.25 13.40
N ALA A 347 -10.96 14.33 13.04
CA ALA A 347 -12.42 14.41 13.15
C ALA A 347 -13.14 13.38 12.25
N VAL A 348 -12.60 13.11 11.06
CA VAL A 348 -13.21 12.19 10.07
C VAL A 348 -12.74 10.73 10.22
N GLY A 349 -12.14 10.42 11.36
CA GLY A 349 -11.76 9.07 11.75
C GLY A 349 -10.47 8.54 11.13
N PHE A 350 -9.56 9.44 10.75
CA PHE A 350 -8.16 9.09 10.48
C PHE A 350 -7.37 9.16 11.80
N ARG A 351 -6.72 8.07 12.20
CA ARG A 351 -5.91 7.96 13.41
C ARG A 351 -4.49 7.54 13.04
N ALA A 352 -3.50 8.32 13.42
CA ALA A 352 -2.10 7.99 13.16
C ALA A 352 -1.42 7.37 14.38
N VAL A 353 -0.61 6.34 14.14
CA VAL A 353 0.36 5.80 15.09
C VAL A 353 1.75 5.94 14.48
N ILE A 354 2.52 6.90 14.96
CA ILE A 354 3.85 7.21 14.42
C ILE A 354 4.93 6.82 15.42
N THR A 355 5.95 6.10 14.98
CA THR A 355 7.17 5.93 15.78
C THR A 355 8.22 6.97 15.40
N SER A 356 9.02 7.39 16.38
CA SER A 356 10.07 8.38 16.15
C SER A 356 11.24 8.17 17.10
N ASP A 357 12.35 8.87 16.88
CA ASP A 357 13.35 9.13 17.91
C ASP A 357 13.03 10.48 18.61
N ARG A 358 14.06 11.19 19.05
CA ARG A 358 13.98 12.56 19.59
C ARG A 358 13.26 13.54 18.65
N SER A 359 13.37 13.36 17.33
CA SER A 359 12.84 14.29 16.32
C SER A 359 11.32 14.48 16.41
N GLY A 360 10.57 13.43 16.76
CA GLY A 360 9.12 13.47 16.95
C GLY A 360 8.66 14.26 18.18
N LEU A 361 9.57 14.56 19.11
CA LEU A 361 9.30 15.41 20.28
C LEU A 361 9.51 16.91 19.97
N LEU A 362 9.93 17.25 18.75
CA LEU A 362 10.30 18.60 18.33
C LEU A 362 9.43 19.09 17.15
N GLY A 363 9.43 20.41 16.93
CA GLY A 363 8.81 21.03 15.75
C GLY A 363 7.29 20.86 15.67
N GLN A 364 6.74 20.98 14.45
CA GLN A 364 5.29 20.89 14.21
C GLN A 364 4.71 19.49 14.44
N VAL A 365 5.53 18.44 14.33
CA VAL A 365 5.03 17.07 14.50
C VAL A 365 4.62 16.86 15.96
N SER A 366 5.40 17.31 16.95
CA SER A 366 5.05 17.06 18.36
C SER A 366 3.74 17.72 18.79
N THR A 367 3.40 18.90 18.24
CA THR A 367 2.15 19.62 18.53
C THR A 367 0.88 18.96 17.97
N ILE A 368 1.01 17.88 17.21
CA ILE A 368 -0.11 17.12 16.60
C ILE A 368 -0.45 15.86 17.42
N PHE A 369 0.45 15.41 18.29
CA PHE A 369 0.28 14.20 19.10
C PHE A 369 0.09 14.58 20.57
N ASP A 370 -1.15 14.48 21.04
CA ASP A 370 -1.50 14.58 22.45
C ASP A 370 -1.07 13.30 23.18
N ASP A 371 -1.39 12.13 22.63
CA ASP A 371 -1.02 10.83 23.18
C ASP A 371 0.43 10.47 22.86
N ARG A 372 1.28 10.35 23.89
CA ARG A 372 2.71 10.07 23.75
C ARG A 372 3.17 8.93 24.66
N LEU A 373 3.81 7.93 24.06
CA LEU A 373 4.47 6.82 24.76
C LEU A 373 5.99 6.91 24.53
N LEU A 374 6.73 7.24 25.59
CA LEU A 374 8.18 7.32 25.56
C LEU A 374 8.81 5.99 25.96
N LEU A 375 9.34 5.27 24.97
CA LEU A 375 10.26 4.17 25.20
C LEU A 375 11.64 4.70 25.62
N ARG A 376 12.58 3.80 25.94
CA ARG A 376 13.97 4.16 26.24
C ARG A 376 14.57 5.10 25.18
N LEU A 377 14.73 6.37 25.53
CA LEU A 377 15.46 7.37 24.74
C LEU A 377 16.99 7.17 24.83
N SER A 378 17.73 7.85 23.95
CA SER A 378 19.20 7.77 23.89
C SER A 378 19.86 8.59 25.00
N ASP A 379 19.36 9.80 25.24
CA ASP A 379 19.75 10.67 26.35
C ASP A 379 18.55 10.80 27.32
N PRO A 380 18.72 10.52 28.63
CA PRO A 380 17.72 10.81 29.64
C PRO A 380 17.26 12.28 29.72
N SER A 381 18.04 13.25 29.19
CA SER A 381 17.61 14.66 29.14
C SER A 381 16.44 14.89 28.18
N ASP A 382 16.32 14.07 27.11
CA ASP A 382 15.30 14.24 26.06
C ASP A 382 13.86 13.95 26.56
N TYR A 383 13.68 13.22 27.67
CA TYR A 383 12.34 13.06 28.27
C TYR A 383 11.73 14.40 28.69
N GLY A 384 12.57 15.40 29.01
CA GLY A 384 12.12 16.77 29.30
C GLY A 384 11.43 17.45 28.11
N LEU A 385 11.72 17.05 26.87
CA LEU A 385 11.04 17.57 25.66
C LEU A 385 9.57 17.13 25.58
N ALA A 386 9.20 16.05 26.29
CA ALA A 386 7.83 15.61 26.45
C ALA A 386 7.24 15.99 27.83
N GLY A 387 7.85 16.93 28.55
CA GLY A 387 7.35 17.44 29.83
C GLY A 387 7.66 16.60 31.07
N PHE A 388 8.46 15.53 30.95
CA PHE A 388 8.75 14.66 32.10
C PHE A 388 9.67 15.35 33.12
N PRO A 389 9.42 15.20 34.43
CA PRO A 389 10.38 15.59 35.45
C PRO A 389 11.59 14.64 35.39
N LEU A 390 12.79 15.17 35.15
CA LEU A 390 14.02 14.36 35.08
C LEU A 390 14.37 13.69 36.43
N LYS A 391 13.84 14.20 37.54
CA LYS A 391 13.90 13.57 38.86
C LYS A 391 12.70 12.62 39.01
N GLY A 392 12.97 11.35 39.27
CA GLY A 392 11.94 10.32 39.43
C GLY A 392 11.71 9.45 38.18
N LEU A 393 12.44 9.70 37.08
CA LEU A 393 12.50 8.75 35.96
C LEU A 393 13.07 7.39 36.43
N PRO A 394 12.54 6.26 35.93
CA PRO A 394 13.10 4.93 36.23
C PRO A 394 14.57 4.81 35.83
N SER A 395 15.38 4.17 36.69
CA SER A 395 16.82 3.97 36.45
C SER A 395 17.14 3.06 35.28
N SER A 396 16.19 2.23 34.84
CA SER A 396 16.28 1.46 33.61
C SER A 396 14.92 1.36 32.92
N VAL A 397 14.89 1.61 31.62
CA VAL A 397 13.71 1.39 30.76
C VAL A 397 14.07 0.26 29.79
N PRO A 398 13.75 -1.02 30.09
CA PRO A 398 14.02 -2.13 29.19
C PRO A 398 13.20 -2.02 27.88
N PRO A 399 13.59 -2.73 26.80
CA PRO A 399 12.82 -2.74 25.56
C PRO A 399 11.34 -3.10 25.80
N GLY A 400 10.45 -2.37 25.13
CA GLY A 400 9.00 -2.51 25.30
C GLY A 400 8.42 -1.88 26.57
N ARG A 401 9.23 -1.35 27.51
CA ARG A 401 8.71 -0.46 28.56
C ARG A 401 8.57 0.95 28.02
N ALA A 402 7.40 1.56 28.24
CA ALA A 402 7.05 2.91 27.84
C ALA A 402 6.62 3.74 29.05
N LEU A 403 6.79 5.05 28.97
CA LEU A 403 6.35 6.02 29.96
C LEU A 403 5.36 7.00 29.31
N SER A 404 4.31 7.38 30.03
CA SER A 404 3.46 8.54 29.71
C SER A 404 3.34 9.46 30.92
N ILE A 405 2.69 10.61 30.72
CA ILE A 405 2.28 11.52 31.81
C ILE A 405 0.75 11.42 31.92
N GLY A 406 0.25 11.13 33.11
CA GLY A 406 -1.17 11.20 33.45
C GLY A 406 -1.38 12.01 34.73
N ASP A 407 -2.64 12.09 35.18
CA ASP A 407 -3.05 12.92 36.33
C ASP A 407 -2.29 12.62 37.64
N HIS A 408 -1.80 11.38 37.78
CA HIS A 408 -1.02 10.92 38.94
C HIS A 408 0.51 10.92 38.72
N GLY A 409 0.99 11.59 37.67
CA GLY A 409 2.41 11.73 37.34
C GLY A 409 2.86 10.77 36.24
N ILE A 410 4.06 10.21 36.40
CA ILE A 410 4.64 9.25 35.43
C ILE A 410 3.88 7.93 35.52
N VAL A 411 3.33 7.47 34.39
CA VAL A 411 2.67 6.18 34.27
C VAL A 411 3.58 5.23 33.49
N GLU A 412 3.79 4.03 34.02
CA GLU A 412 4.58 3.00 33.36
C GLU A 412 3.69 2.03 32.58
N HIS A 413 4.10 1.70 31.36
CA HIS A 413 3.44 0.72 30.51
C HIS A 413 4.43 -0.31 29.99
N HIS A 414 3.92 -1.48 29.61
CA HIS A 414 4.66 -2.51 28.90
C HIS A 414 3.91 -2.97 27.67
N ILE A 415 4.52 -2.79 26.50
CA ILE A 415 3.99 -3.23 25.21
C ILE A 415 4.03 -4.75 25.14
N ALA A 416 2.91 -5.36 24.72
CA ALA A 416 2.81 -6.80 24.56
C ALA A 416 3.57 -7.29 23.31
N LEU A 417 3.80 -8.59 23.26
CA LEU A 417 4.28 -9.29 22.07
C LEU A 417 3.15 -10.15 21.50
N LEU A 418 3.15 -10.37 20.19
CA LEU A 418 2.18 -11.27 19.52
C LEU A 418 2.52 -12.76 19.75
N SER A 419 3.77 -13.05 20.08
CA SER A 419 4.27 -14.36 20.49
C SER A 419 5.15 -14.20 21.74
N PRO A 420 5.18 -15.18 22.67
CA PRO A 420 6.14 -15.20 23.78
C PRO A 420 7.62 -15.19 23.32
N ASP A 421 7.92 -15.69 22.13
CA ASP A 421 9.25 -15.59 21.53
C ASP A 421 9.45 -14.20 20.89
N PRO A 422 10.35 -13.35 21.41
CA PRO A 422 10.57 -12.00 20.89
C PRO A 422 11.26 -11.96 19.51
N ALA A 423 11.69 -13.10 18.96
CA ALA A 423 12.32 -13.16 17.65
C ALA A 423 11.39 -12.67 16.53
N GLY A 424 11.93 -11.89 15.60
CA GLY A 424 11.19 -11.32 14.46
C GLY A 424 10.33 -12.35 13.71
N PRO A 425 10.85 -13.52 13.30
CA PRO A 425 10.08 -14.54 12.61
C PRO A 425 8.87 -15.05 13.41
N ALA A 426 8.99 -15.23 14.73
CA ALA A 426 7.89 -15.70 15.58
C ALA A 426 6.79 -14.63 15.71
N GLN A 427 7.17 -13.36 15.84
CA GLN A 427 6.20 -12.24 15.82
C GLN A 427 5.47 -12.13 14.47
N VAL A 428 6.16 -12.40 13.36
CA VAL A 428 5.56 -12.41 12.01
C VAL A 428 4.63 -13.60 11.82
N ALA A 429 5.02 -14.80 12.25
CA ALA A 429 4.18 -15.99 12.19
C ALA A 429 2.89 -15.82 13.01
N ALA A 430 2.98 -15.21 14.20
CA ALA A 430 1.83 -14.86 15.02
C ALA A 430 0.91 -13.84 14.33
N LEU A 431 1.46 -12.76 13.76
CA LEU A 431 0.65 -11.80 12.99
C LEU A 431 -0.06 -12.47 11.80
N GLN A 432 0.63 -13.34 11.05
CA GLN A 432 0.02 -14.09 9.95
C GLN A 432 -1.07 -15.06 10.41
N ALA A 433 -0.95 -15.64 11.61
CA ALA A 433 -2.00 -16.47 12.19
C ALA A 433 -3.25 -15.64 12.56
N LEU A 434 -3.05 -14.46 13.17
CA LEU A 434 -4.13 -13.51 13.46
C LEU A 434 -4.79 -12.99 12.17
N ALA A 435 -4.00 -12.68 11.14
CA ALA A 435 -4.49 -12.26 9.84
C ALA A 435 -5.36 -13.34 9.14
N ARG A 436 -4.93 -14.61 9.18
CA ARG A 436 -5.74 -15.75 8.69
C ARG A 436 -7.01 -15.94 9.50
N ALA A 437 -6.94 -15.79 10.82
CA ALA A 437 -8.11 -15.86 11.68
C ALA A 437 -9.12 -14.74 11.34
N ALA A 438 -8.67 -13.50 11.20
CA ALA A 438 -9.50 -12.38 10.76
C ALA A 438 -10.16 -12.67 9.39
N ALA A 439 -9.38 -13.11 8.41
CA ALA A 439 -9.87 -13.41 7.07
C ALA A 439 -10.95 -14.52 7.05
N ALA A 440 -10.84 -15.53 7.92
CA ALA A 440 -11.87 -16.55 8.07
C ALA A 440 -13.21 -15.99 8.57
N HIS A 441 -13.19 -14.97 9.44
CA HIS A 441 -14.39 -14.23 9.87
C HIS A 441 -14.88 -13.21 8.84
N THR A 442 -14.09 -12.95 7.78
CA THR A 442 -14.42 -12.00 6.69
C THR A 442 -15.02 -12.70 5.46
N GLN A 443 -15.12 -14.05 5.45
CA GLN A 443 -15.64 -14.75 4.28
C GLN A 443 -17.10 -14.38 3.99
N PRO A 444 -17.47 -14.08 2.74
CA PRO A 444 -18.87 -13.98 2.35
C PRO A 444 -19.50 -15.36 2.51
N LEU A 445 -20.40 -15.50 3.49
CA LEU A 445 -21.15 -16.73 3.71
C LEU A 445 -21.94 -17.10 2.44
N THR A 446 -21.65 -18.27 1.89
CA THR A 446 -22.44 -18.86 0.82
C THR A 446 -23.89 -19.00 1.25
N ALA A 447 -24.80 -18.71 0.33
CA ALA A 447 -26.21 -18.42 0.64
C ALA A 447 -26.90 -19.53 1.47
N GLY A 448 -27.35 -19.21 2.70
CA GLY A 448 -28.24 -20.14 3.40
C GLY A 448 -28.36 -20.12 4.92
N ARG A 449 -28.38 -18.96 5.61
CA ARG A 449 -29.19 -18.68 6.83
C ARG A 449 -28.89 -17.26 7.35
N GLY A 450 -29.87 -16.62 7.98
CA GLY A 450 -29.81 -15.20 8.35
C GLY A 450 -28.78 -14.91 9.44
N GLY A 451 -27.93 -13.90 9.20
CA GLY A 451 -26.88 -13.47 10.14
C GLY A 451 -25.93 -12.47 9.52
N TRP A 452 -26.40 -11.23 9.31
CA TRP A 452 -25.66 -10.08 8.76
C TRP A 452 -25.11 -10.20 7.32
N ARG A 453 -24.85 -9.03 6.71
CA ARG A 453 -24.27 -8.87 5.37
C ARG A 453 -23.02 -8.00 5.51
N TRP A 454 -21.97 -8.32 4.77
CA TRP A 454 -20.88 -7.38 4.48
C TRP A 454 -21.01 -6.94 3.01
N ASP A 455 -21.26 -5.66 2.81
CA ASP A 455 -21.39 -4.99 1.50
C ASP A 455 -20.36 -3.85 1.32
N GLY A 456 -19.52 -3.61 2.33
CA GLY A 456 -18.54 -2.53 2.31
C GLY A 456 -17.37 -2.78 1.37
N ALA A 457 -16.89 -1.69 0.77
CA ALA A 457 -15.72 -1.69 -0.09
C ALA A 457 -14.46 -2.14 0.68
N PRO A 458 -13.53 -2.88 0.05
CA PRO A 458 -12.28 -3.27 0.67
C PRO A 458 -11.43 -2.05 1.09
N PRO A 459 -10.45 -2.22 2.00
CA PRO A 459 -9.51 -1.16 2.35
C PRO A 459 -8.86 -0.55 1.11
N LEU A 460 -8.75 0.78 1.09
CA LEU A 460 -8.14 1.51 -0.03
C LEU A 460 -6.76 0.93 -0.35
N ARG A 461 -6.59 0.40 -1.56
CA ARG A 461 -5.35 -0.25 -2.00
C ARG A 461 -4.37 0.76 -2.59
N VAL A 462 -3.08 0.47 -2.47
CA VAL A 462 -1.99 1.06 -3.28
C VAL A 462 -0.94 -0.02 -3.48
N ASP A 463 -1.26 -1.00 -4.31
CA ASP A 463 -0.54 -2.27 -4.38
C ASP A 463 0.82 -2.15 -5.09
N ALA A 464 1.68 -3.14 -4.85
CA ALA A 464 2.98 -3.22 -5.50
C ALA A 464 2.82 -3.88 -6.89
N LEU A 465 3.22 -3.18 -7.95
CA LEU A 465 3.27 -3.76 -9.29
C LEU A 465 4.30 -4.92 -9.34
N PRO A 466 3.92 -6.12 -9.81
CA PRO A 466 4.80 -7.29 -9.85
C PRO A 466 5.96 -7.09 -10.83
N MET A 467 7.07 -7.82 -10.65
CA MET A 467 8.23 -7.74 -11.57
C MET A 467 7.95 -8.32 -12.95
N ARG A 468 7.11 -9.37 -13.01
CA ARG A 468 6.59 -10.04 -14.19
C ARG A 468 5.17 -10.51 -13.86
N ILE A 469 4.29 -10.53 -14.85
CA ILE A 469 2.96 -11.13 -14.77
C ILE A 469 2.63 -11.71 -16.15
N THR A 470 1.92 -12.82 -16.21
CA THR A 470 1.40 -13.38 -17.48
C THR A 470 -0.01 -12.87 -17.78
N ALA A 471 -0.56 -13.19 -18.95
CA ALA A 471 -1.90 -12.74 -19.35
C ALA A 471 -2.99 -13.40 -18.49
N ALA A 472 -2.93 -14.71 -18.28
CA ALA A 472 -3.80 -15.43 -17.36
C ALA A 472 -3.70 -14.87 -15.93
N GLN A 473 -2.48 -14.71 -15.40
CA GLN A 473 -2.27 -14.12 -14.07
C GLN A 473 -2.81 -12.69 -13.96
N ALA A 474 -2.78 -11.90 -15.04
CA ALA A 474 -3.32 -10.55 -15.04
C ALA A 474 -4.85 -10.53 -14.96
N LEU A 475 -5.52 -11.53 -15.56
CA LEU A 475 -6.98 -11.71 -15.48
C LEU A 475 -7.40 -12.34 -14.14
N ASP A 476 -6.62 -13.29 -13.62
CA ASP A 476 -6.86 -13.95 -12.31
C ASP A 476 -6.85 -12.98 -11.11
N LEU A 477 -6.32 -11.76 -11.27
CA LEU A 477 -6.39 -10.69 -10.26
C LEU A 477 -7.82 -10.23 -9.97
N ASP A 478 -8.70 -10.28 -10.96
CA ASP A 478 -10.13 -10.03 -10.80
C ASP A 478 -10.92 -11.02 -11.69
N PRO A 479 -11.28 -12.20 -11.16
CA PRO A 479 -12.07 -13.20 -11.88
C PRO A 479 -13.50 -12.74 -12.24
N SER A 480 -13.94 -11.58 -11.73
CA SER A 480 -15.21 -10.96 -12.09
C SER A 480 -15.08 -9.88 -13.16
N PHE A 481 -13.86 -9.56 -13.58
CA PHE A 481 -13.58 -8.57 -14.62
C PHE A 481 -14.12 -9.03 -15.97
N VAL A 482 -14.98 -8.21 -16.57
CA VAL A 482 -15.47 -8.38 -17.94
C VAL A 482 -14.88 -7.26 -18.80
N PRO A 483 -14.16 -7.57 -19.89
CA PRO A 483 -13.72 -6.56 -20.86
C PRO A 483 -14.89 -5.66 -21.32
N PRO A 484 -14.74 -4.32 -21.26
CA PRO A 484 -15.84 -3.38 -21.54
C PRO A 484 -16.30 -3.40 -23.00
N SER A 485 -15.46 -3.83 -23.94
CA SER A 485 -15.74 -3.80 -25.37
C SER A 485 -14.99 -4.91 -26.13
N PRO A 486 -15.42 -5.30 -27.34
CA PRO A 486 -14.68 -6.27 -28.17
C PRO A 486 -13.23 -5.83 -28.44
N LEU A 487 -13.03 -4.54 -28.71
CA LEU A 487 -11.72 -3.95 -29.03
C LEU A 487 -10.85 -3.63 -27.79
N TRP A 488 -11.25 -4.06 -26.59
CA TRP A 488 -10.45 -3.88 -25.38
C TRP A 488 -9.21 -4.79 -25.40
N ALA A 489 -8.05 -4.31 -25.81
CA ALA A 489 -6.84 -5.14 -25.84
C ALA A 489 -6.22 -5.23 -24.42
N LEU A 490 -6.15 -6.42 -23.80
CA LEU A 490 -5.38 -6.62 -22.56
C LEU A 490 -3.91 -6.26 -22.82
N VAL A 491 -3.32 -5.45 -21.95
CA VAL A 491 -1.90 -5.12 -22.04
C VAL A 491 -1.12 -5.43 -20.76
N GLY A 492 -1.78 -5.56 -19.61
CA GLY A 492 -1.10 -5.88 -18.35
C GLY A 492 -1.98 -5.81 -17.12
N ALA A 493 -1.34 -5.55 -15.99
CA ALA A 493 -2.02 -5.31 -14.71
C ALA A 493 -1.42 -4.12 -13.97
N GLY A 494 -2.26 -3.39 -13.23
CA GLY A 494 -1.79 -2.24 -12.47
C GLY A 494 -2.85 -1.39 -11.81
N GLY A 495 -2.57 -0.10 -11.69
CA GLY A 495 -3.34 0.83 -10.87
C GLY A 495 -3.09 0.64 -9.37
N ASP A 496 -4.04 1.12 -8.56
CA ASP A 496 -3.93 1.13 -7.10
C ASP A 496 -4.36 -0.20 -6.45
N ALA A 497 -5.30 -0.93 -7.06
CA ALA A 497 -5.79 -2.22 -6.56
C ALA A 497 -5.24 -3.43 -7.33
N LEU A 498 -4.21 -3.22 -8.17
CA LEU A 498 -3.60 -4.22 -9.05
C LEU A 498 -4.66 -5.03 -9.83
N ALA A 499 -5.34 -4.37 -10.77
CA ALA A 499 -6.41 -4.94 -11.59
C ALA A 499 -5.93 -5.26 -13.03
N PRO A 500 -6.66 -6.08 -13.81
CA PRO A 500 -6.43 -6.23 -15.24
C PRO A 500 -6.54 -4.87 -15.96
N LEU A 501 -5.62 -4.57 -16.87
CA LEU A 501 -5.55 -3.31 -17.60
C LEU A 501 -5.38 -3.52 -19.10
N GLY A 502 -6.11 -2.74 -19.88
CA GLY A 502 -6.17 -2.84 -21.33
C GLY A 502 -6.47 -1.50 -22.01
N LEU A 503 -6.33 -1.48 -23.33
CA LEU A 503 -6.60 -0.34 -24.20
C LEU A 503 -7.93 -0.55 -24.92
N ASP A 504 -8.94 0.28 -24.62
CA ASP A 504 -10.24 0.24 -25.30
C ASP A 504 -10.26 1.19 -26.50
N LEU A 505 -10.15 0.63 -27.71
CA LEU A 505 -10.17 1.41 -28.95
C LEU A 505 -11.57 1.94 -29.31
N LEU A 506 -12.64 1.43 -28.68
CA LEU A 506 -13.99 1.99 -28.84
C LEU A 506 -14.21 3.15 -27.85
N ALA A 507 -13.87 2.96 -26.58
CA ALA A 507 -14.14 3.96 -25.54
C ALA A 507 -13.16 5.14 -25.53
N HIS A 508 -11.95 5.00 -26.10
CA HIS A 508 -10.91 6.04 -26.06
C HIS A 508 -10.47 6.54 -27.45
N GLY A 509 -11.17 6.11 -28.49
CA GLY A 509 -10.91 6.45 -29.90
C GLY A 509 -10.06 5.39 -30.61
N PRO A 510 -10.14 5.33 -31.96
CA PRO A 510 -9.67 4.19 -32.77
C PRO A 510 -8.15 4.06 -32.87
N GLY A 511 -7.38 4.78 -32.04
CA GLY A 511 -5.93 4.82 -32.11
C GLY A 511 -5.30 4.74 -30.72
N ALA A 512 -4.31 3.86 -30.55
CA ALA A 512 -3.46 3.89 -29.35
C ALA A 512 -1.99 3.58 -29.67
N VAL A 513 -1.08 4.06 -28.81
CA VAL A 513 0.37 4.02 -29.03
C VAL A 513 1.09 3.26 -27.90
N LEU A 514 1.93 2.28 -28.22
CA LEU A 514 2.87 1.64 -27.31
C LEU A 514 4.28 2.21 -27.51
N ALA A 515 4.61 3.24 -26.75
CA ALA A 515 5.91 3.89 -26.81
C ALA A 515 6.89 3.32 -25.79
N GLY A 516 8.16 3.20 -26.19
CA GLY A 516 9.26 2.89 -25.27
C GLY A 516 10.60 2.71 -25.99
N PRO A 517 11.73 2.77 -25.27
CA PRO A 517 13.04 2.48 -25.84
C PRO A 517 13.18 1.01 -26.26
N PRO A 518 14.20 0.64 -27.05
CA PRO A 518 14.45 -0.76 -27.42
C PRO A 518 14.58 -1.68 -26.19
N ARG A 519 13.97 -2.88 -26.26
CA ARG A 519 13.87 -3.88 -25.17
C ARG A 519 13.01 -3.45 -23.95
N SER A 520 12.22 -2.38 -24.05
CA SER A 520 11.24 -1.99 -23.02
C SER A 520 10.04 -2.94 -22.87
N GLY A 521 9.80 -3.82 -23.85
CA GLY A 521 8.69 -4.79 -23.84
C GLY A 521 7.57 -4.52 -24.85
N ARG A 522 7.69 -3.49 -25.72
CA ARG A 522 6.66 -3.08 -26.71
C ARG A 522 6.04 -4.26 -27.46
N SER A 523 6.85 -5.05 -28.17
CA SER A 523 6.38 -6.16 -29.00
C SER A 523 5.78 -7.30 -28.17
N SER A 524 6.20 -7.49 -26.92
CA SER A 524 5.58 -8.45 -26.00
C SER A 524 4.20 -7.98 -25.55
N ALA A 525 4.04 -6.69 -25.22
CA ALA A 525 2.75 -6.11 -24.89
C ALA A 525 1.80 -6.08 -26.10
N LEU A 526 2.31 -5.83 -27.31
CA LEU A 526 1.55 -5.89 -28.55
C LEU A 526 1.11 -7.34 -28.89
N LEU A 527 1.95 -8.34 -28.60
CA LEU A 527 1.61 -9.76 -28.71
C LEU A 527 0.54 -10.20 -27.70
N THR A 528 0.61 -9.71 -26.46
CA THR A 528 -0.44 -9.93 -25.44
C THR A 528 -1.77 -9.30 -25.85
N ALA A 529 -1.73 -8.06 -26.35
CA ALA A 529 -2.88 -7.36 -26.93
C ALA A 529 -3.51 -8.16 -28.09
N ALA A 530 -2.69 -8.66 -29.01
CA ALA A 530 -3.12 -9.45 -30.16
C ALA A 530 -3.87 -10.72 -29.73
N ARG A 531 -3.27 -11.52 -28.84
CA ARG A 531 -3.90 -12.75 -28.31
C ARG A 531 -5.23 -12.46 -27.64
N SER A 532 -5.27 -11.44 -26.79
CA SER A 532 -6.48 -11.03 -26.08
C SER A 532 -7.64 -10.66 -27.02
N LEU A 533 -7.35 -10.02 -28.15
CA LEU A 533 -8.34 -9.70 -29.18
C LEU A 533 -8.82 -10.96 -29.93
N ILE A 534 -7.89 -11.81 -30.35
CA ILE A 534 -8.16 -13.06 -31.10
C ILE A 534 -8.99 -14.04 -30.24
N GLU A 535 -8.65 -14.21 -28.96
CA GLU A 535 -9.37 -15.08 -28.02
C GLU A 535 -10.82 -14.67 -27.80
N ARG A 536 -11.16 -13.40 -28.00
CA ARG A 536 -12.54 -12.88 -27.98
C ARG A 536 -13.20 -12.81 -29.36
N GLY A 537 -12.53 -13.29 -30.40
CA GLY A 537 -13.06 -13.33 -31.77
C GLY A 537 -12.97 -12.00 -32.54
N THR A 538 -12.22 -11.00 -32.06
CA THR A 538 -11.95 -9.79 -32.85
C THR A 538 -10.85 -10.09 -33.89
N PRO A 539 -11.12 -9.90 -35.20
CA PRO A 539 -10.11 -10.08 -36.24
C PRO A 539 -8.91 -9.16 -36.05
N VAL A 540 -7.70 -9.72 -36.11
CA VAL A 540 -6.44 -8.98 -35.98
C VAL A 540 -5.65 -9.05 -37.29
N ILE A 541 -5.14 -7.92 -37.76
CA ILE A 541 -4.20 -7.82 -38.87
C ILE A 541 -2.87 -7.29 -38.33
N ALA A 542 -1.77 -7.98 -38.56
CA ALA A 542 -0.45 -7.56 -38.07
C ALA A 542 0.41 -6.96 -39.18
N VAL A 543 1.00 -5.79 -38.94
CA VAL A 543 1.96 -5.13 -39.82
C VAL A 543 3.33 -5.16 -39.16
N THR A 544 4.30 -5.79 -39.81
CA THR A 544 5.62 -6.09 -39.24
C THR A 544 6.72 -5.73 -40.24
N PRO A 545 7.23 -4.47 -40.26
CA PRO A 545 8.30 -4.04 -41.18
C PRO A 545 9.64 -4.73 -40.89
N ARG A 546 9.81 -5.32 -39.70
CA ARG A 546 10.96 -6.15 -39.30
C ARG A 546 10.50 -7.47 -38.67
N ARG A 547 11.46 -8.26 -38.18
CA ARG A 547 11.19 -9.48 -37.40
C ARG A 547 10.47 -9.08 -36.10
N SER A 548 9.24 -9.55 -35.95
CA SER A 548 8.38 -9.32 -34.78
C SER A 548 7.74 -10.64 -34.35
N PRO A 549 7.54 -10.87 -33.03
CA PRO A 549 6.80 -12.04 -32.53
C PRO A 549 5.36 -12.17 -33.07
N LEU A 550 4.78 -11.09 -33.61
CA LEU A 550 3.45 -11.13 -34.25
C LEU A 550 3.40 -11.98 -35.54
N ARG A 551 4.56 -12.25 -36.17
CA ARG A 551 4.61 -13.02 -37.42
C ARG A 551 4.27 -14.50 -37.23
N ASP A 552 4.54 -15.02 -36.04
CA ASP A 552 4.38 -16.42 -35.67
C ASP A 552 3.14 -16.62 -34.77
N LEU A 553 2.20 -15.67 -34.79
CA LEU A 553 0.99 -15.71 -33.96
C LEU A 553 -0.19 -16.35 -34.72
N ASP A 554 -0.64 -17.49 -34.21
CA ASP A 554 -1.86 -18.15 -34.69
C ASP A 554 -3.11 -17.28 -34.48
N GLY A 555 -4.05 -17.35 -35.42
CA GLY A 555 -5.33 -16.63 -35.37
C GLY A 555 -5.32 -15.19 -35.90
N VAL A 556 -4.16 -14.65 -36.28
CA VAL A 556 -4.07 -13.40 -37.04
C VAL A 556 -4.64 -13.62 -38.45
N LEU A 557 -5.49 -12.70 -38.93
CA LEU A 557 -6.14 -12.78 -40.24
C LEU A 557 -5.15 -12.62 -41.39
N ALA A 558 -4.20 -11.70 -41.25
CA ALA A 558 -3.13 -11.47 -42.21
C ALA A 558 -1.89 -10.85 -41.54
N VAL A 559 -0.70 -11.24 -42.00
CA VAL A 559 0.58 -10.63 -41.62
C VAL A 559 1.16 -9.90 -42.83
N LEU A 560 1.34 -8.58 -42.69
CA LEU A 560 1.84 -7.67 -43.72
C LEU A 560 3.26 -7.21 -43.40
N ASP A 561 4.03 -6.86 -44.42
CA ASP A 561 5.28 -6.12 -44.28
C ASP A 561 5.07 -4.60 -44.41
N GLY A 562 6.14 -3.82 -44.28
CA GLY A 562 6.09 -2.35 -44.34
C GLY A 562 5.80 -1.74 -45.72
N ASN A 563 5.69 -2.55 -46.78
CA ASN A 563 5.43 -2.11 -48.16
C ASN A 563 4.12 -2.67 -48.73
N ALA A 564 3.33 -3.41 -47.93
CA ALA A 564 2.09 -4.05 -48.36
C ALA A 564 1.05 -3.04 -48.90
N THR A 565 0.37 -3.41 -49.99
CA THR A 565 -0.65 -2.56 -50.65
C THR A 565 -2.08 -3.08 -50.49
N ASN A 566 -2.25 -4.29 -49.96
CA ASN A 566 -3.51 -5.02 -49.90
C ASN A 566 -4.29 -4.82 -48.58
N LEU A 567 -3.84 -3.95 -47.68
CA LEU A 567 -4.58 -3.64 -46.45
C LEU A 567 -6.04 -3.20 -46.72
N PRO A 568 -6.34 -2.31 -47.71
CA PRO A 568 -7.71 -1.93 -48.02
C PRO A 568 -8.59 -3.10 -48.48
N GLU A 569 -8.02 -4.05 -49.23
CA GLU A 569 -8.74 -5.25 -49.72
C GLU A 569 -9.07 -6.20 -48.57
N LEU A 570 -8.15 -6.34 -47.60
CA LEU A 570 -8.32 -7.20 -46.42
C LEU A 570 -9.40 -6.70 -45.45
N VAL A 571 -9.62 -5.39 -45.38
CA VAL A 571 -10.59 -4.78 -44.44
C VAL A 571 -11.93 -4.41 -45.08
N ALA A 572 -12.07 -4.50 -46.40
CA ALA A 572 -13.25 -4.03 -47.13
C ALA A 572 -14.58 -4.66 -46.65
N ASP A 573 -14.55 -5.95 -46.31
CA ASP A 573 -15.71 -6.71 -45.83
C ASP A 573 -15.75 -6.86 -44.29
N LEU A 574 -14.89 -6.16 -43.56
CA LEU A 574 -14.80 -6.25 -42.09
C LEU A 574 -15.43 -5.03 -41.42
N HIS A 575 -16.43 -5.26 -40.58
CA HIS A 575 -17.03 -4.21 -39.73
C HIS A 575 -16.36 -4.09 -38.35
N ASN A 576 -15.69 -5.14 -37.88
CA ASN A 576 -14.96 -5.16 -36.61
C ASN A 576 -13.58 -5.79 -36.83
N TYR A 577 -12.50 -5.07 -36.51
CA TYR A 577 -11.12 -5.55 -36.59
C TYR A 577 -10.16 -4.62 -35.86
N VAL A 578 -8.94 -5.10 -35.58
CA VAL A 578 -7.82 -4.26 -35.12
C VAL A 578 -6.60 -4.48 -36.00
N VAL A 579 -6.01 -3.40 -36.48
CA VAL A 579 -4.69 -3.41 -37.12
C VAL A 579 -3.62 -3.16 -36.06
N LEU A 580 -2.63 -4.03 -35.97
CA LEU A 580 -1.48 -3.92 -35.08
C LEU A 580 -0.24 -3.57 -35.90
N VAL A 581 0.53 -2.56 -35.50
CA VAL A 581 1.77 -2.17 -36.18
C VAL A 581 2.93 -2.24 -35.21
N ASP A 582 3.90 -3.12 -35.45
CA ASP A 582 5.16 -3.14 -34.70
C ASP A 582 6.22 -2.28 -35.42
N ASP A 583 7.15 -1.68 -34.68
CA ASP A 583 8.16 -0.72 -35.19
C ASP A 583 7.59 0.31 -36.20
N ALA A 584 6.51 1.00 -35.83
CA ALA A 584 5.75 1.90 -36.68
C ALA A 584 6.57 3.06 -37.29
N GLU A 585 7.66 3.47 -36.63
CA GLU A 585 8.65 4.44 -37.14
C GLU A 585 9.27 4.06 -38.49
N LEU A 586 9.17 2.79 -38.91
CA LEU A 586 9.76 2.29 -40.15
C LEU A 586 8.83 2.36 -41.37
N ILE A 587 7.55 2.69 -41.19
CA ILE A 587 6.57 2.80 -42.28
C ILE A 587 6.56 4.25 -42.78
N ASN A 588 6.81 4.45 -44.08
CA ASN A 588 6.71 5.78 -44.69
C ASN A 588 5.24 6.25 -44.68
N PRO A 589 4.91 7.41 -44.06
CA PRO A 589 3.56 7.97 -44.08
C PRO A 589 2.94 8.12 -45.48
N ASP A 590 3.75 8.48 -46.48
CA ASP A 590 3.29 8.71 -47.86
C ASP A 590 3.16 7.41 -48.70
N SER A 591 3.43 6.25 -48.10
CA SER A 591 3.24 4.95 -48.77
C SER A 591 1.75 4.60 -48.88
N PRO A 592 1.38 3.69 -49.80
CA PRO A 592 0.02 3.14 -49.85
C PRO A 592 -0.42 2.54 -48.50
N LEU A 593 0.51 1.88 -47.79
CA LEU A 593 0.28 1.36 -46.45
C LEU A 593 0.04 2.45 -45.42
N GLY A 594 0.89 3.49 -45.39
CA GLY A 594 0.74 4.63 -44.48
C GLY A 594 -0.59 5.37 -44.67
N THR A 595 -1.01 5.53 -45.93
CA THR A 595 -2.31 6.11 -46.29
C THR A 595 -3.47 5.20 -45.85
N ALA A 596 -3.36 3.88 -46.05
CA ALA A 596 -4.37 2.92 -45.62
C ALA A 596 -4.52 2.86 -44.08
N LEU A 597 -3.41 2.95 -43.33
CA LEU A 597 -3.43 3.02 -41.87
C LEU A 597 -4.09 4.31 -41.34
N GLU A 598 -3.90 5.44 -42.04
CA GLU A 598 -4.61 6.69 -41.72
C GLU A 598 -6.11 6.60 -42.03
N GLU A 599 -6.48 5.89 -43.10
CA GLU A 599 -7.88 5.62 -43.45
C GLU A 599 -8.57 4.70 -42.42
N VAL A 600 -7.87 3.70 -41.85
CA VAL A 600 -8.36 2.88 -40.73
C VAL A 600 -8.69 3.75 -39.52
N LEU A 601 -7.81 4.68 -39.14
CA LEU A 601 -8.08 5.65 -38.05
C LEU A 601 -9.24 6.61 -38.36
N ARG A 602 -9.39 7.02 -39.62
CA ARG A 602 -10.42 7.96 -40.05
C ARG A 602 -11.80 7.32 -40.01
N SER A 603 -11.92 6.11 -40.54
CA SER A 603 -13.16 5.33 -40.59
C SER A 603 -13.53 4.73 -39.22
N GLY A 604 -12.56 4.38 -38.38
CA GLY A 604 -12.79 3.83 -37.03
C GLY A 604 -13.36 4.84 -36.03
N ARG A 605 -13.52 6.11 -36.40
CA ARG A 605 -14.22 7.11 -35.55
C ARG A 605 -15.72 6.83 -35.45
N ASP A 606 -16.28 6.22 -36.50
CA ASP A 606 -17.70 5.93 -36.65
C ASP A 606 -17.96 4.42 -36.87
N GLY A 607 -16.96 3.55 -36.63
CA GLY A 607 -17.00 2.12 -36.91
C GLY A 607 -16.28 1.29 -35.84
N ASP A 608 -16.56 -0.02 -35.77
CA ASP A 608 -16.11 -0.90 -34.70
C ASP A 608 -14.69 -1.45 -34.91
N HIS A 609 -13.76 -0.60 -35.37
CA HIS A 609 -12.38 -1.00 -35.68
C HIS A 609 -11.33 0.05 -35.27
N GLY A 610 -10.09 -0.40 -35.12
CA GLY A 610 -9.02 0.47 -34.63
C GLY A 610 -7.61 0.07 -35.02
N LEU A 611 -6.65 0.90 -34.61
CA LEU A 611 -5.23 0.82 -34.91
C LEU A 611 -4.41 0.93 -33.62
N LEU A 612 -3.54 -0.05 -33.39
CA LEU A 612 -2.63 -0.10 -32.25
C LEU A 612 -1.19 -0.13 -32.76
N ILE A 613 -0.43 0.95 -32.53
CA ILE A 613 0.94 1.08 -33.05
C ILE A 613 1.96 0.97 -31.92
N ALA A 614 3.11 0.34 -32.17
CA ALA A 614 4.24 0.30 -31.27
C ALA A 614 5.47 0.96 -31.91
N GLY A 615 6.23 1.74 -31.13
CA GLY A 615 7.40 2.45 -31.66
C GLY A 615 8.29 3.11 -30.62
N THR A 616 9.40 3.75 -31.03
CA THR A 616 10.26 4.44 -30.05
C THR A 616 9.60 5.73 -29.56
N THR A 617 9.75 6.05 -28.28
CA THR A 617 9.19 7.29 -27.71
C THR A 617 9.67 8.54 -28.47
N GLY A 618 10.94 8.56 -28.87
CA GLY A 618 11.52 9.67 -29.63
C GLY A 618 10.93 9.80 -31.04
N ASP A 619 10.90 8.72 -31.81
CA ASP A 619 10.40 8.73 -33.20
C ASP A 619 8.89 9.03 -33.24
N MET A 620 8.12 8.45 -32.30
CA MET A 620 6.68 8.72 -32.16
C MET A 620 6.40 10.16 -31.67
N ALA A 621 7.32 10.80 -30.93
CA ALA A 621 7.17 12.19 -30.49
C ALA A 621 7.43 13.19 -31.64
N VAL A 622 8.39 12.92 -32.54
CA VAL A 622 8.71 13.80 -33.68
C VAL A 622 7.83 13.57 -34.92
N ALA A 623 6.91 12.60 -34.90
CA ALA A 623 5.92 12.43 -35.95
C ALA A 623 4.90 13.58 -35.97
N TYR A 624 4.91 14.39 -37.02
CA TYR A 624 4.01 15.55 -37.19
C TYR A 624 2.87 15.33 -38.21
N ARG A 625 2.92 14.28 -39.02
CA ARG A 625 1.92 13.94 -40.06
C ARG A 625 1.79 12.43 -40.24
N GLY A 626 0.73 11.98 -40.91
CA GLY A 626 0.48 10.57 -41.18
C GLY A 626 -0.18 9.82 -40.03
N PHE A 627 -0.45 8.53 -40.24
CA PHE A 627 -1.12 7.65 -39.27
C PHE A 627 -0.53 7.70 -37.85
N VAL A 628 0.79 7.84 -37.67
CA VAL A 628 1.42 7.96 -36.34
C VAL A 628 0.95 9.22 -35.61
N ALA A 629 0.95 10.37 -36.30
CA ALA A 629 0.53 11.64 -35.74
C ALA A 629 -0.98 11.67 -35.47
N GLU A 630 -1.78 11.05 -36.34
CA GLU A 630 -3.23 10.88 -36.13
C GLU A 630 -3.54 9.95 -34.94
N THR A 631 -2.85 8.81 -34.81
CA THR A 631 -3.02 7.86 -33.68
C THR A 631 -2.77 8.58 -32.35
N ARG A 632 -1.71 9.39 -32.27
CA ARG A 632 -1.35 10.14 -31.06
C ARG A 632 -2.43 11.13 -30.61
N LYS A 633 -3.32 11.61 -31.49
CA LYS A 633 -4.40 12.53 -31.12
C LYS A 633 -5.41 11.92 -30.14
N ALA A 634 -5.54 10.60 -30.10
CA ALA A 634 -6.37 9.90 -29.12
C ALA A 634 -5.83 10.00 -27.68
N ARG A 635 -4.56 10.42 -27.49
CA ARG A 635 -3.87 10.56 -26.19
C ARG A 635 -4.01 9.31 -25.29
N THR A 636 -4.03 8.15 -25.92
CA THR A 636 -4.27 6.86 -25.27
C THR A 636 -3.20 5.87 -25.68
N GLY A 637 -2.69 5.08 -24.74
CA GLY A 637 -1.56 4.18 -25.01
C GLY A 637 -0.76 3.75 -23.80
N LEU A 638 0.39 3.13 -24.05
CA LEU A 638 1.39 2.75 -23.08
C LEU A 638 2.67 3.57 -23.24
N LEU A 639 3.27 3.94 -22.11
CA LEU A 639 4.61 4.50 -22.05
C LEU A 639 5.50 3.60 -21.19
N LEU A 640 6.34 2.79 -21.84
CA LEU A 640 7.18 1.76 -21.22
C LEU A 640 8.61 2.25 -20.98
N SER A 641 9.19 1.84 -19.85
CA SER A 641 10.57 2.14 -19.45
C SER A 641 10.94 3.63 -19.57
N VAL A 642 10.10 4.49 -18.98
CA VAL A 642 10.29 5.95 -18.89
C VAL A 642 11.73 6.27 -18.51
N GLN A 643 12.39 7.09 -19.33
CA GLN A 643 13.77 7.52 -19.16
C GLN A 643 13.85 8.94 -18.60
N ASN A 644 12.86 9.79 -18.91
CA ASN A 644 12.85 11.20 -18.56
C ASN A 644 11.41 11.75 -18.43
N GLN A 645 11.25 12.97 -17.92
CA GLN A 645 9.94 13.59 -17.71
C GLN A 645 9.22 13.97 -19.03
N SER A 646 9.98 14.35 -20.06
CA SER A 646 9.47 14.74 -21.39
C SER A 646 8.92 13.57 -22.21
N ASP A 647 9.18 12.32 -21.82
CA ASP A 647 8.51 11.14 -22.40
C ASP A 647 6.97 11.25 -22.27
N GLY A 648 6.46 12.01 -21.28
CA GLY A 648 5.04 12.31 -21.09
C GLY A 648 4.44 13.27 -22.13
N ASP A 649 5.27 14.07 -22.83
CA ASP A 649 4.80 15.02 -23.84
C ASP A 649 4.12 14.30 -25.02
N LEU A 650 4.50 13.05 -25.29
CA LEU A 650 3.88 12.19 -26.30
C LEU A 650 2.35 12.07 -26.13
N PHE A 651 1.86 12.01 -24.88
CA PHE A 651 0.43 11.97 -24.56
C PHE A 651 -0.10 13.30 -24.00
N THR A 652 0.73 14.35 -23.96
CA THR A 652 0.42 15.65 -23.33
C THR A 652 0.11 15.53 -21.83
N ILE A 653 0.83 14.64 -21.12
CA ILE A 653 0.64 14.38 -19.68
C ILE A 653 1.86 14.78 -18.85
N ARG A 654 1.65 15.05 -17.56
CA ARG A 654 2.73 15.10 -16.58
C ARG A 654 2.87 13.73 -15.92
N LEU A 655 4.01 13.08 -16.12
CA LEU A 655 4.34 11.84 -15.42
C LEU A 655 4.55 12.12 -13.91
N PRO A 656 4.27 11.14 -13.02
CA PRO A 656 4.66 11.25 -11.62
C PRO A 656 6.19 11.39 -11.51
N ARG A 657 6.68 12.00 -10.43
CA ARG A 657 8.11 12.26 -10.26
C ARG A 657 8.84 11.03 -9.72
N GLY A 658 10.09 10.84 -10.14
CA GLY A 658 10.92 9.70 -9.72
C GLY A 658 10.63 8.37 -10.43
N THR A 659 9.82 8.37 -11.48
CA THR A 659 9.32 7.17 -12.19
C THR A 659 10.28 6.63 -13.25
N VAL A 660 11.59 6.80 -13.07
CA VAL A 660 12.59 6.45 -14.09
C VAL A 660 13.01 4.99 -13.93
N GLY A 661 12.94 4.22 -15.03
CA GLY A 661 13.39 2.83 -15.08
C GLY A 661 12.39 1.80 -14.52
N GLY A 662 12.92 0.64 -14.12
CA GLY A 662 12.15 -0.55 -13.74
C GLY A 662 12.47 -1.77 -14.61
N PRO A 663 11.84 -2.94 -14.35
CA PRO A 663 11.97 -4.11 -15.22
C PRO A 663 11.32 -3.84 -16.60
N PRO A 664 11.66 -4.63 -17.65
CA PRO A 664 10.93 -4.61 -18.91
C PRO A 664 9.42 -4.78 -18.69
N GLY A 665 8.61 -4.04 -19.44
CA GLY A 665 7.17 -3.97 -19.28
C GLY A 665 6.68 -3.04 -18.18
N ARG A 666 7.55 -2.46 -17.35
CA ARG A 666 7.16 -1.40 -16.40
C ARG A 666 6.88 -0.10 -17.15
N GLY A 667 5.78 0.56 -16.85
CA GLY A 667 5.42 1.82 -17.47
C GLY A 667 4.13 2.44 -16.93
N PHE A 668 3.51 3.25 -17.77
CA PHE A 668 2.20 3.87 -17.52
C PHE A 668 1.23 3.55 -18.65
N LEU A 669 0.02 3.14 -18.27
CA LEU A 669 -1.15 3.20 -19.13
C LEU A 669 -1.71 4.61 -19.07
N VAL A 670 -1.92 5.21 -20.23
CA VAL A 670 -2.50 6.53 -20.40
C VAL A 670 -3.84 6.38 -21.09
N THR A 671 -4.91 6.86 -20.43
CA THR A 671 -6.27 6.86 -20.98
C THR A 671 -6.92 8.20 -20.66
N THR A 672 -7.29 8.96 -21.71
CA THR A 672 -8.00 10.26 -21.59
C THR A 672 -7.38 11.25 -20.60
N GLY A 673 -6.04 11.23 -20.45
CA GLY A 673 -5.28 12.09 -19.53
C GLY A 673 -5.05 11.51 -18.12
N ASN A 674 -5.67 10.38 -17.78
CA ASN A 674 -5.32 9.61 -16.60
C ASN A 674 -4.01 8.87 -16.82
N VAL A 675 -3.20 8.74 -15.76
CA VAL A 675 -1.88 8.11 -15.79
C VAL A 675 -1.86 6.99 -14.75
N ILE A 676 -1.89 5.75 -15.21
CA ILE A 676 -2.09 4.55 -14.39
C ILE A 676 -0.80 3.70 -14.43
N PRO A 677 -0.08 3.54 -13.31
CA PRO A 677 1.12 2.70 -13.26
C PRO A 677 0.79 1.24 -13.62
N ILE A 678 1.55 0.63 -14.52
CA ILE A 678 1.28 -0.70 -15.07
C ILE A 678 2.55 -1.56 -15.19
N GLN A 679 2.38 -2.86 -15.01
CA GLN A 679 3.31 -3.88 -15.50
C GLN A 679 2.64 -4.60 -16.68
N THR A 680 3.22 -4.53 -17.88
CA THR A 680 2.66 -5.23 -19.04
C THR A 680 2.72 -6.74 -18.84
N ALA A 681 1.66 -7.44 -19.22
CA ALA A 681 1.58 -8.88 -19.14
C ALA A 681 2.37 -9.52 -20.28
N LEU A 682 3.04 -10.62 -19.95
CA LEU A 682 3.66 -11.51 -20.92
C LEU A 682 2.62 -12.52 -21.43
N PRO A 683 2.73 -13.01 -22.67
CA PRO A 683 1.91 -14.13 -23.12
C PRO A 683 2.20 -15.38 -22.27
N ASP A 684 1.19 -16.20 -21.97
CA ASP A 684 1.34 -17.33 -21.03
C ASP A 684 2.32 -18.43 -21.49
N ASN A 685 2.65 -18.45 -22.79
CA ASN A 685 3.60 -19.38 -23.41
C ASN A 685 4.94 -18.69 -23.78
N GLY A 686 5.46 -17.78 -22.94
CA GLY A 686 6.61 -16.89 -23.24
C GLY A 686 7.76 -16.86 -22.22
#